data_AF-A0A1R1Y507-F1
#
_entry.id   AF-A0A1R1Y507-F1
#
_cell.length_a   1.000
_cell.length_b   1.000
_cell.length_c   1.000
_cell.angle_alpha   90.00
_cell.angle_beta   90.00
_cell.angle_gamma   90.00
#
_symmetry.space_group_name_H-M   'P 1'
#
loop_
_entity.id
_entity.type
_entity.pdbx_description
1 polymer ?
#
loop_
_entity_poly.entity_id
_entity_poly.type
_entity_poly.pdbx_seq_one_letter_code
_entity_poly.pdbx_strand_id
1 'polypeptide(L)'
;MKFGQKLQESIYPDWKFYYLDYAGFKSYIYTCAARGYTAEDESEFVTNLEEEIEKMQDFQQAKIKEVKRRIENCYAEIDLINKNRGTEEAKLNQFSVIEEEINMIIAEVNELAKYTRINFTALVKIVKKHDKNVSFMLKPVFTQKINSMPFFKESFDVLLLKLSRLYKIVRDGGKDLSKNVNPQSGNGQTFVRQTTKYWVHPDNVMELKLFILKNLPVLVYSNNQNKPVNPAITSIYFDNTELDLYKGRIEKIEGAEAIRLRWYGDDQVPDIFVERKTHREDWTGEKSVKERFSMKEKHVNSYLSGTYDFEKKIAKLREEGTKSPKDIDDMERLSCETLESVKEKKLVPVLRTFYNRTAFQLPGDASVRISLDTELSMIREDNFDGIERAGLNWRRTDIHGDYPFPQLPERDICRFPYAVLEVKLQTERGGNPPRWVTSLINSHLVESVPKFSKFIHGVSTLLEDRVDILPFWFSQMNKDIRKKPSKYSNFSLSSSARNSFVDLTSFSDLSSNKNSKQFDYKKFALAANSSSRRNSPSSNASYGSLEINDQSTDGNDQINPDRFSRKWYNLYGLLDFNRPKYGSNYSEEGFIPRQFPQLPIHEQDISMPGSSNYGGNPRDVSDSGYKKIIQVPARVEPKVFFANERTFLAWLNFSMLLGSLSLGLLNFGDQNGRYAGVAFTVVSIMAMFYALSLFHWRADRIGMQNVGPYDDRLGPTLLVIALFCAISLNFYFKFSDYKM
;
A
#
# COMPACT_ATOMS: atom_id res chain seq x y z
N MET A 1 -4.29 -20.15 -19.98
CA MET A 1 -3.38 -20.10 -21.16
C MET A 1 -2.07 -20.82 -20.85
N LYS A 2 -1.48 -21.55 -21.82
CA LYS A 2 -0.19 -22.25 -21.65
C LYS A 2 0.94 -21.21 -21.63
N PHE A 3 1.88 -21.32 -20.69
CA PHE A 3 2.97 -20.34 -20.51
C PHE A 3 3.77 -20.04 -21.79
N GLY A 4 4.00 -21.04 -22.64
CA GLY A 4 4.76 -20.85 -23.89
C GLY A 4 4.09 -19.87 -24.88
N GLN A 5 2.77 -19.87 -25.00
CA GLN A 5 2.04 -18.90 -25.86
C GLN A 5 2.18 -17.48 -25.31
N LYS A 6 2.05 -17.36 -23.99
CA LYS A 6 2.18 -16.09 -23.27
C LYS A 6 3.61 -15.52 -23.34
N LEU A 7 4.63 -16.38 -23.35
CA LEU A 7 6.02 -15.98 -23.55
C LEU A 7 6.24 -15.42 -24.96
N GLN A 8 5.72 -16.10 -25.99
CA GLN A 8 5.85 -15.65 -27.39
C GLN A 8 5.19 -14.29 -27.64
N GLU A 9 4.03 -14.04 -27.05
CA GLU A 9 3.38 -12.72 -27.08
C GLU A 9 4.21 -11.65 -26.38
N SER A 10 5.12 -12.05 -25.49
CA SER A 10 5.85 -11.15 -24.59
C SER A 10 7.25 -10.73 -24.97
N ILE A 11 7.78 -11.38 -25.98
CA ILE A 11 9.12 -11.13 -26.46
C ILE A 11 9.15 -9.80 -27.20
N TYR A 12 10.10 -8.95 -26.83
CA TYR A 12 10.41 -7.76 -27.61
C TYR A 12 11.01 -8.18 -28.97
N PRO A 13 10.42 -7.80 -30.12
CA PRO A 13 10.82 -8.31 -31.42
C PRO A 13 12.31 -8.16 -31.73
N ASP A 14 12.89 -7.00 -31.41
CA ASP A 14 14.29 -6.71 -31.72
C ASP A 14 15.27 -7.54 -30.88
N TRP A 15 14.84 -8.03 -29.71
CA TRP A 15 15.68 -8.78 -28.79
C TRP A 15 15.36 -10.27 -28.77
N LYS A 16 14.51 -10.74 -29.70
CA LYS A 16 14.00 -12.12 -29.73
C LYS A 16 15.08 -13.19 -29.61
N PHE A 17 16.24 -12.99 -30.23
CA PHE A 17 17.37 -13.93 -30.21
C PHE A 17 17.98 -14.11 -28.81
N TYR A 18 17.95 -13.06 -27.99
CA TYR A 18 18.58 -13.06 -26.67
C TYR A 18 17.68 -13.66 -25.58
N TYR A 19 16.39 -13.87 -25.84
CA TYR A 19 15.51 -14.58 -24.91
C TYR A 19 15.87 -16.07 -24.81
N LEU A 20 15.52 -16.68 -23.68
CA LEU A 20 15.64 -18.12 -23.48
C LEU A 20 14.82 -18.88 -24.52
N ASP A 21 15.43 -19.87 -25.19
CA ASP A 21 14.69 -20.81 -26.06
C ASP A 21 13.86 -21.82 -25.25
N TYR A 22 12.79 -21.32 -24.63
CA TYR A 22 11.89 -22.13 -23.82
C TYR A 22 11.23 -23.26 -24.62
N ALA A 23 11.02 -23.07 -25.93
CA ALA A 23 10.39 -24.07 -26.79
C ALA A 23 11.36 -25.23 -27.10
N GLY A 24 12.62 -24.91 -27.38
CA GLY A 24 13.71 -25.87 -27.55
C GLY A 24 13.89 -26.74 -26.30
N PHE A 25 14.15 -26.13 -25.13
CA PHE A 25 14.34 -26.88 -23.89
C PHE A 25 13.12 -27.72 -23.50
N LYS A 26 11.90 -27.19 -23.72
CA LYS A 26 10.69 -27.95 -23.45
C LYS A 26 10.62 -29.20 -24.32
N SER A 27 10.97 -29.09 -25.60
CA SER A 27 10.93 -30.21 -26.55
C SER A 27 12.03 -31.23 -26.24
N TYR A 28 13.22 -30.75 -25.85
CA TYR A 28 14.32 -31.59 -25.37
C TYR A 28 13.90 -32.45 -24.18
N ILE A 29 13.31 -31.84 -23.13
CA ILE A 29 12.85 -32.57 -21.94
C ILE A 29 11.85 -33.68 -22.31
N TYR A 30 10.86 -33.40 -23.17
CA TYR A 30 9.87 -34.41 -23.54
C TYR A 30 10.47 -35.54 -24.39
N THR A 31 11.40 -35.21 -25.29
CA THR A 31 12.05 -36.19 -26.16
C THR A 31 12.96 -37.13 -25.36
N CYS A 32 13.78 -36.57 -24.47
CA CYS A 32 14.67 -37.34 -23.60
C CYS A 32 13.90 -38.15 -22.55
N ALA A 33 12.83 -37.60 -21.98
CA ALA A 33 11.97 -38.35 -21.07
C ALA A 33 11.28 -39.55 -21.74
N ALA A 34 10.92 -39.44 -23.03
CA ALA A 34 10.27 -40.53 -23.77
C ALA A 34 11.21 -41.71 -24.07
N ARG A 35 12.51 -41.45 -24.26
CA ARG A 35 13.54 -42.49 -24.51
C ARG A 35 14.19 -43.07 -23.26
N GLY A 36 13.85 -42.55 -22.08
CA GLY A 36 14.56 -42.84 -20.83
C GLY A 36 15.72 -41.86 -20.65
N TYR A 37 15.57 -40.95 -19.68
CA TYR A 37 16.51 -39.85 -19.46
C TYR A 37 17.79 -40.35 -18.80
N THR A 38 18.93 -40.09 -19.44
CA THR A 38 20.25 -40.57 -19.00
C THR A 38 21.07 -39.48 -18.29
N ALA A 39 22.19 -39.86 -17.68
CA ALA A 39 23.11 -38.89 -17.07
C ALA A 39 23.84 -38.03 -18.12
N GLU A 40 24.03 -38.55 -19.33
CA GLU A 40 24.59 -37.80 -20.46
C GLU A 40 23.61 -36.70 -20.89
N ASP A 41 22.31 -37.02 -20.96
CA ASP A 41 21.26 -36.05 -21.29
C ASP A 41 21.14 -34.94 -20.24
N GLU A 42 21.38 -35.25 -18.96
CA GLU A 42 21.44 -34.27 -17.87
C GLU A 42 22.63 -33.32 -18.05
N SER A 43 23.80 -33.86 -18.35
CA SER A 43 25.00 -33.05 -18.59
C SER A 43 24.79 -32.11 -19.77
N GLU A 44 24.25 -32.61 -20.89
CA GLU A 44 23.96 -31.80 -22.07
C GLU A 44 22.89 -30.73 -21.78
N PHE A 45 21.83 -31.08 -21.04
CA PHE A 45 20.80 -30.12 -20.64
C PHE A 45 21.37 -28.98 -19.79
N VAL A 46 22.20 -29.32 -18.81
CA VAL A 46 22.83 -28.33 -17.92
C VAL A 46 23.78 -27.45 -18.72
N THR A 47 24.66 -28.01 -19.57
CA THR A 47 25.57 -27.22 -20.42
C THR A 47 24.80 -26.24 -21.30
N ASN A 48 23.77 -26.71 -22.02
CA ASN A 48 22.95 -25.84 -22.88
C ASN A 48 22.22 -24.75 -22.07
N LEU A 49 21.73 -25.08 -20.88
CA LEU A 49 21.08 -24.11 -20.00
C LEU A 49 22.07 -23.05 -19.50
N GLU A 50 23.31 -23.43 -19.24
CA GLU A 50 24.38 -22.52 -18.82
C GLU A 50 24.79 -21.55 -19.93
N GLU A 51 24.95 -22.03 -21.16
CA GLU A 51 25.22 -21.19 -22.34
C GLU A 51 24.12 -20.16 -22.57
N GLU A 52 22.85 -20.57 -22.44
CA GLU A 52 21.73 -19.65 -22.58
C GLU A 52 21.70 -18.60 -21.46
N ILE A 53 22.09 -18.96 -20.24
CA ILE A 53 22.20 -18.01 -19.13
C ILE A 53 23.32 -17.01 -19.36
N GLU A 54 24.47 -17.45 -19.84
CA GLU A 54 25.60 -16.59 -20.19
C GLU A 54 25.22 -15.61 -21.31
N LYS A 55 24.60 -16.10 -22.39
CA LYS A 55 24.03 -15.27 -23.47
C LYS A 55 23.11 -14.18 -22.92
N MET A 56 22.19 -14.55 -22.03
CA MET A 56 21.24 -13.61 -21.44
C MET A 56 21.96 -12.55 -20.60
N GLN A 57 22.96 -12.97 -19.83
CA GLN A 57 23.77 -12.11 -18.97
C GLN A 57 24.59 -11.09 -19.76
N ASP A 58 25.30 -11.55 -20.78
CA ASP A 58 26.15 -10.70 -21.61
C ASP A 58 25.34 -9.64 -22.33
N PHE A 59 24.18 -10.00 -22.86
CA PHE A 59 23.27 -9.07 -23.51
C PHE A 59 22.79 -7.97 -22.54
N GLN A 60 22.36 -8.33 -21.32
CA GLN A 60 21.95 -7.32 -20.34
C GLN A 60 23.10 -6.41 -19.95
N GLN A 61 24.29 -6.95 -19.67
CA GLN A 61 25.44 -6.14 -19.29
C GLN A 61 25.86 -5.18 -20.40
N ALA A 62 25.85 -5.65 -21.65
CA ALA A 62 26.09 -4.81 -22.82
C ALA A 62 25.07 -3.66 -22.91
N LYS A 63 23.77 -3.96 -22.75
CA LYS A 63 22.71 -2.95 -22.76
C LYS A 63 22.78 -1.98 -21.60
N ILE A 64 23.13 -2.43 -20.39
CA ILE A 64 23.34 -1.53 -19.25
C ILE A 64 24.52 -0.58 -19.50
N LYS A 65 25.63 -1.08 -20.07
CA LYS A 65 26.78 -0.26 -20.44
C LYS A 65 26.42 0.77 -21.51
N GLU A 66 25.66 0.37 -22.53
CA GLU A 66 25.14 1.25 -23.57
C GLU A 66 24.28 2.38 -22.99
N VAL A 67 23.28 2.03 -22.17
CA VAL A 67 22.39 2.99 -21.50
C VAL A 67 23.20 3.94 -20.61
N LYS A 68 24.16 3.43 -19.83
CA LYS A 68 25.05 4.28 -19.02
C LYS A 68 25.80 5.28 -19.90
N ARG A 69 26.40 4.84 -21.00
CA ARG A 69 27.12 5.72 -21.92
C ARG A 69 26.20 6.79 -22.52
N ARG A 70 24.98 6.43 -22.94
CA ARG A 70 23.99 7.40 -23.45
C ARG A 70 23.62 8.45 -22.40
N ILE A 71 23.46 8.04 -21.14
CA ILE A 71 23.21 8.96 -20.02
C ILE A 71 24.40 9.92 -19.81
N GLU A 72 25.63 9.42 -19.80
CA GLU A 72 26.82 10.28 -19.64
C GLU A 72 26.98 11.26 -20.83
N ASN A 73 26.66 10.81 -22.05
CA ASN A 73 26.63 11.70 -23.23
C ASN A 73 25.61 12.83 -23.06
N CYS A 74 24.41 12.54 -22.55
CA CYS A 74 23.40 13.57 -22.27
C CYS A 74 23.91 14.59 -21.26
N TYR A 75 24.63 14.17 -20.21
CA TYR A 75 25.25 15.09 -19.26
C TYR A 75 26.30 15.98 -19.94
N ALA A 76 27.17 15.39 -20.77
CA ALA A 76 28.18 16.14 -21.51
C ALA A 76 27.55 17.17 -22.48
N GLU A 77 26.47 16.80 -23.18
CA GLU A 77 25.74 17.70 -24.07
C GLU A 77 25.09 18.85 -23.30
N ILE A 78 24.46 18.59 -22.16
CA ILE A 78 23.90 19.65 -21.30
C ILE A 78 25.00 20.63 -20.84
N ASP A 79 26.17 20.12 -20.45
CA ASP A 79 27.30 20.96 -20.04
C ASP A 79 27.82 21.83 -21.19
N LEU A 80 27.82 21.33 -22.42
CA LEU A 80 28.18 22.10 -23.62
C LEU A 80 27.15 23.19 -23.92
N ILE A 81 25.85 22.88 -23.83
CA ILE A 81 24.75 23.84 -24.05
C ILE A 81 24.82 24.97 -23.02
N ASN A 82 25.09 24.63 -21.76
CA ASN A 82 25.24 25.61 -20.67
C ASN A 82 26.45 26.54 -20.87
N LYS A 83 27.54 26.05 -21.47
CA LYS A 83 28.73 26.85 -21.79
C LYS A 83 28.54 27.72 -23.03
N ASN A 84 27.65 27.34 -23.95
CA ASN A 84 27.38 28.08 -25.17
C ASN A 84 26.66 29.41 -24.89
N ARG A 85 27.15 30.51 -25.48
CA ARG A 85 26.57 31.87 -25.39
C ARG A 85 25.44 32.11 -26.41
N GLY A 86 24.77 31.05 -26.88
CA GLY A 86 23.67 31.16 -27.83
C GLY A 86 22.41 31.80 -27.23
N THR A 87 21.48 32.20 -28.09
CA THR A 87 20.15 32.71 -27.70
C THR A 87 19.41 31.67 -26.84
N GLU A 88 18.65 32.12 -25.85
CA GLU A 88 17.90 31.24 -24.94
C GLU A 88 16.91 30.31 -25.68
N GLU A 89 16.30 30.76 -26.78
CA GLU A 89 15.44 29.93 -27.63
C GLU A 89 16.19 28.76 -28.29
N ALA A 90 17.45 28.98 -28.72
CA ALA A 90 18.27 27.92 -29.30
C ALA A 90 18.64 26.86 -28.26
N LYS A 91 18.88 27.28 -27.00
CA LYS A 91 19.13 26.36 -25.89
C LYS A 91 17.88 25.53 -25.57
N LEU A 92 16.70 26.15 -25.54
CA LEU A 92 15.43 25.44 -25.31
C LEU A 92 15.16 24.36 -26.36
N ASN A 93 15.41 24.67 -27.65
CA ASN A 93 15.27 23.68 -28.72
C ASN A 93 16.26 22.52 -28.56
N GLN A 94 17.50 22.79 -28.16
CA GLN A 94 18.49 21.74 -27.89
C GLN A 94 18.11 20.88 -26.67
N PHE A 95 17.55 21.50 -25.62
CA PHE A 95 17.02 20.76 -24.47
C PHE A 95 15.84 19.87 -24.82
N SER A 96 14.98 20.27 -25.77
CA SER A 96 13.89 19.43 -26.27
C SER A 96 14.41 18.15 -26.95
N VAL A 97 15.49 18.25 -27.73
CA VAL A 97 16.12 17.08 -28.37
C VAL A 97 16.70 16.14 -27.32
N ILE A 98 17.35 16.70 -26.29
CA ILE A 98 17.84 15.90 -25.16
C ILE A 98 16.67 15.25 -24.43
N GLU A 99 15.55 15.95 -24.22
CA GLU A 99 14.35 15.36 -23.60
C GLU A 99 13.84 14.14 -24.39
N GLU A 100 13.81 14.22 -25.72
CA GLU A 100 13.46 13.08 -26.59
C GLU A 100 14.43 11.91 -26.44
N GLU A 101 15.74 12.18 -26.38
CA GLU A 101 16.77 11.16 -26.13
C GLU A 101 16.57 10.49 -24.76
N ILE A 102 16.28 11.25 -23.70
CA ILE A 102 16.00 10.68 -22.39
C ILE A 102 14.72 9.84 -22.42
N ASN A 103 13.69 10.26 -23.16
CA ASN A 103 12.48 9.46 -23.37
C ASN A 103 12.78 8.11 -24.04
N MET A 104 13.67 8.08 -25.03
CA MET A 104 14.12 6.84 -25.67
C MET A 104 14.91 5.95 -24.71
N ILE A 105 15.82 6.51 -23.92
CA ILE A 105 16.56 5.78 -22.88
C ILE A 105 15.59 5.17 -21.86
N ILE A 106 14.56 5.91 -21.44
CA ILE A 106 13.52 5.41 -20.53
C ILE A 106 12.78 4.21 -21.12
N ALA A 107 12.38 4.29 -22.39
CA ALA A 107 11.69 3.19 -23.06
C ALA A 107 12.57 1.94 -23.10
N GLU A 108 13.86 2.10 -23.45
CA GLU A 108 14.83 1.01 -23.47
C GLU A 108 15.07 0.40 -22.08
N VAL A 109 15.19 1.21 -21.03
CA VAL A 109 15.32 0.74 -19.64
C VAL A 109 14.08 -0.05 -19.19
N ASN A 110 12.88 0.38 -19.61
CA ASN A 110 11.65 -0.35 -19.32
C ASN A 110 11.64 -1.73 -19.97
N GLU A 111 11.98 -1.80 -21.26
CA GLU A 111 12.07 -3.07 -21.98
C GLU A 111 13.17 -3.97 -21.40
N LEU A 112 14.32 -3.42 -21.01
CA LEU A 112 15.40 -4.16 -20.38
C LEU A 112 14.97 -4.78 -19.05
N ALA A 113 14.24 -4.03 -18.22
CA ALA A 113 13.68 -4.56 -16.98
C ALA A 113 12.65 -5.68 -17.24
N LYS A 114 11.82 -5.55 -18.29
CA LYS A 114 10.89 -6.61 -18.71
C LYS A 114 11.65 -7.86 -19.19
N TYR A 115 12.70 -7.68 -20.00
CA TYR A 115 13.55 -8.74 -20.50
C TYR A 115 14.14 -9.59 -19.35
N THR A 116 14.80 -8.95 -18.37
CA THR A 116 15.40 -9.66 -17.21
C THR A 116 14.36 -10.47 -16.46
N ARG A 117 13.17 -9.90 -16.22
CA ARG A 117 12.08 -10.53 -15.48
C ARG A 117 11.46 -11.72 -16.23
N ILE A 118 11.19 -11.57 -17.52
CA ILE A 118 10.60 -12.61 -18.36
C ILE A 118 11.56 -13.80 -18.46
N ASN A 119 12.83 -13.54 -18.75
CA ASN A 119 13.86 -14.57 -18.84
C ASN A 119 14.10 -15.29 -17.52
N PHE A 120 14.18 -14.55 -16.41
CA PHE A 120 14.24 -15.16 -15.07
C PHE A 120 13.09 -16.15 -14.87
N THR A 121 11.88 -15.75 -15.26
CA THR A 121 10.74 -16.63 -15.06
C THR A 121 10.76 -17.83 -16.01
N ALA A 122 11.16 -17.62 -17.26
CA ALA A 122 11.28 -18.71 -18.22
C ALA A 122 12.25 -19.78 -17.70
N LEU A 123 13.37 -19.36 -17.08
CA LEU A 123 14.33 -20.22 -16.40
C LEU A 123 13.72 -21.00 -15.22
N VAL A 124 13.04 -20.31 -14.30
CA VAL A 124 12.38 -21.00 -13.18
C VAL A 124 11.35 -22.01 -13.67
N LYS A 125 10.59 -21.66 -14.71
CA LYS A 125 9.56 -22.55 -15.27
C LYS A 125 10.14 -23.72 -16.06
N ILE A 126 11.30 -23.58 -16.69
CA ILE A 126 11.94 -24.69 -17.39
C ILE A 126 12.53 -25.67 -16.39
N VAL A 127 13.18 -25.18 -15.33
CA VAL A 127 13.71 -26.03 -14.24
C VAL A 127 12.58 -26.76 -13.50
N LYS A 128 11.46 -26.08 -13.21
CA LYS A 128 10.28 -26.74 -12.64
C LYS A 128 9.72 -27.82 -13.57
N LYS A 129 9.77 -27.60 -14.88
CA LYS A 129 9.28 -28.56 -15.87
C LYS A 129 10.23 -29.76 -15.97
N HIS A 130 11.53 -29.53 -15.92
CA HIS A 130 12.57 -30.56 -15.86
C HIS A 130 12.33 -31.50 -14.68
N ASP A 131 12.32 -30.97 -13.44
CA ASP A 131 12.17 -31.77 -12.21
C ASP A 131 10.82 -32.50 -12.10
N LYS A 132 9.79 -32.06 -12.85
CA LYS A 132 8.49 -32.74 -12.92
C LYS A 132 8.50 -33.94 -13.87
N ASN A 133 9.34 -33.89 -14.89
CA ASN A 133 9.33 -34.83 -16.01
C ASN A 133 10.51 -35.80 -15.99
N VAL A 134 11.52 -35.52 -15.16
CA VAL A 134 12.79 -36.24 -15.07
C VAL A 134 13.06 -36.59 -13.60
N SER A 135 13.77 -37.68 -13.35
CA SER A 135 14.11 -38.14 -11.99
C SER A 135 15.21 -37.33 -11.31
N PHE A 136 16.02 -36.59 -12.08
CA PHE A 136 17.08 -35.71 -11.61
C PHE A 136 16.51 -34.41 -11.03
N MET A 137 17.08 -33.95 -9.91
CA MET A 137 16.64 -32.74 -9.22
C MET A 137 17.59 -31.59 -9.51
N LEU A 138 17.18 -30.67 -10.39
CA LEU A 138 18.00 -29.53 -10.79
C LEU A 138 17.73 -28.28 -9.95
N LYS A 139 16.53 -28.13 -9.38
CA LYS A 139 16.14 -26.97 -8.58
C LYS A 139 17.13 -26.56 -7.48
N PRO A 140 17.66 -27.44 -6.60
CA PRO A 140 18.55 -27.01 -5.51
C PRO A 140 19.88 -26.43 -6.03
N VAL A 141 20.50 -27.11 -7.00
CA VAL A 141 21.75 -26.68 -7.63
C VAL A 141 21.55 -25.35 -8.36
N PHE A 142 20.45 -25.25 -9.11
CA PHE A 142 20.09 -24.06 -9.86
C PHE A 142 19.80 -22.86 -8.97
N THR A 143 19.14 -23.06 -7.83
CA THR A 143 18.87 -21.98 -6.85
C THR A 143 20.15 -21.37 -6.34
N GLN A 144 21.12 -22.21 -5.96
CA GLN A 144 22.40 -21.75 -5.46
C GLN A 144 23.17 -20.96 -6.53
N LYS A 145 23.11 -21.44 -7.79
CA LYS A 145 23.75 -20.77 -8.93
C LYS A 145 23.09 -19.43 -9.29
N ILE A 146 21.76 -19.34 -9.31
CA ILE A 146 21.04 -18.06 -9.47
C ILE A 146 21.44 -17.08 -8.38
N ASN A 147 21.55 -17.54 -7.14
CA ASN A 147 21.89 -16.69 -6.01
C ASN A 147 23.33 -16.15 -6.07
N SER A 148 24.25 -16.77 -6.82
CA SER A 148 25.58 -16.22 -7.07
C SER A 148 25.63 -15.32 -8.31
N MET A 149 24.64 -15.40 -9.21
CA MET A 149 24.62 -14.65 -10.46
C MET A 149 24.23 -13.16 -10.27
N PRO A 150 25.09 -12.20 -10.68
CA PRO A 150 24.81 -10.77 -10.56
C PRO A 150 23.73 -10.27 -11.53
N PHE A 151 23.53 -10.97 -12.66
CA PHE A 151 22.51 -10.67 -13.69
C PHE A 151 21.12 -10.37 -13.12
N PHE A 152 20.75 -11.14 -12.10
CA PHE A 152 19.51 -11.03 -11.36
C PHE A 152 19.60 -10.01 -10.21
N LYS A 153 20.77 -9.77 -9.64
CA LYS A 153 20.90 -8.90 -8.47
C LYS A 153 20.95 -7.41 -8.82
N GLU A 154 21.30 -7.06 -10.04
CA GLU A 154 21.49 -5.67 -10.45
C GLU A 154 20.20 -4.85 -10.35
N SER A 155 20.23 -3.81 -9.52
CA SER A 155 19.13 -2.88 -9.37
C SER A 155 19.22 -1.76 -10.41
N PHE A 156 18.14 -1.52 -11.13
CA PHE A 156 18.00 -0.35 -12.01
C PHE A 156 17.92 0.99 -11.24
N ASP A 157 18.08 0.99 -9.91
CA ASP A 157 17.92 2.19 -9.07
C ASP A 157 18.94 3.27 -9.35
N VAL A 158 20.20 2.88 -9.51
CA VAL A 158 21.27 3.84 -9.79
C VAL A 158 20.99 4.54 -11.11
N LEU A 159 20.49 3.80 -12.11
CA LEU A 159 20.08 4.35 -13.39
C LEU A 159 18.84 5.25 -13.25
N LEU A 160 17.84 4.85 -12.47
CA LEU A 160 16.66 5.66 -12.19
C LEU A 160 17.02 6.98 -11.50
N LEU A 161 17.95 6.97 -10.55
CA LEU A 161 18.42 8.18 -9.87
C LEU A 161 19.16 9.11 -10.84
N LYS A 162 20.04 8.56 -11.69
CA LYS A 162 20.73 9.33 -12.73
C LYS A 162 19.76 9.94 -13.74
N LEU A 163 18.78 9.16 -14.22
CA LEU A 163 17.74 9.65 -15.13
C LEU A 163 16.85 10.70 -14.48
N SER A 164 16.50 10.52 -13.20
CA SER A 164 15.72 11.49 -12.45
C SER A 164 16.43 12.83 -12.32
N ARG A 165 17.75 12.82 -12.10
CA ARG A 165 18.55 14.04 -12.04
C ARG A 165 18.64 14.70 -13.41
N LEU A 166 18.82 13.91 -14.46
CA LEU A 166 18.89 14.39 -15.84
C LEU A 166 17.58 15.09 -16.26
N TYR A 167 16.43 14.46 -16.04
CA TYR A 167 15.11 15.07 -16.29
C TYR A 167 14.90 16.37 -15.51
N LYS A 168 15.39 16.41 -14.28
CA LYS A 168 15.32 17.62 -13.46
C LYS A 168 16.12 18.75 -14.08
N ILE A 169 17.37 18.49 -14.48
CA ILE A 169 18.24 19.50 -15.08
C ILE A 169 17.64 20.05 -16.37
N VAL A 170 17.13 19.17 -17.24
CA VAL A 170 16.47 19.58 -18.49
C VAL A 170 15.23 20.45 -18.21
N ARG A 171 14.42 20.06 -17.22
CA ARG A 171 13.21 20.81 -16.82
C ARG A 171 13.53 22.18 -16.21
N ASP A 172 14.62 22.27 -15.45
CA ASP A 172 15.10 23.52 -14.83
C ASP A 172 15.89 24.40 -15.85
N GLY A 173 15.81 24.10 -17.15
CA GLY A 173 16.46 24.87 -18.22
C GLY A 173 17.98 24.76 -18.22
N GLY A 174 18.51 23.59 -17.84
CA GLY A 174 19.95 23.31 -17.78
C GLY A 174 20.61 23.64 -16.44
N LYS A 175 19.90 24.21 -15.47
CA LYS A 175 20.46 24.61 -14.17
C LYS A 175 20.16 23.56 -13.10
N ASP A 176 21.19 23.07 -12.41
CA ASP A 176 21.00 22.22 -11.23
C ASP A 176 20.70 23.07 -9.99
N LEU A 177 19.43 23.48 -9.82
CA LEU A 177 18.95 24.31 -8.70
C LEU A 177 18.90 23.54 -7.35
N SER A 178 19.50 22.34 -7.25
CA SER A 178 19.41 21.46 -6.07
C SER A 178 20.06 21.99 -4.79
N LYS A 179 20.89 23.04 -4.85
CA LYS A 179 21.66 23.46 -3.68
C LYS A 179 20.91 24.33 -2.66
N ASN A 180 19.77 24.96 -2.99
CA ASN A 180 19.25 26.06 -2.15
C ASN A 180 17.73 26.05 -1.82
N VAL A 181 16.99 24.96 -2.06
CA VAL A 181 15.54 24.97 -1.77
C VAL A 181 15.18 23.91 -0.73
N ASN A 182 14.77 24.38 0.44
CA ASN A 182 14.26 23.53 1.51
C ASN A 182 12.97 22.82 1.02
N PRO A 183 12.92 21.47 0.92
CA PRO A 183 11.79 20.75 0.32
C PRO A 183 10.45 20.89 1.07
N GLN A 184 10.48 21.54 2.24
CA GLN A 184 9.33 21.76 3.12
C GLN A 184 8.81 23.20 3.09
N SER A 185 9.40 24.11 2.31
CA SER A 185 8.91 25.49 2.19
C SER A 185 7.71 25.55 1.25
N GLY A 186 6.51 25.25 1.77
CA GLY A 186 5.23 25.39 1.09
C GLY A 186 4.27 26.19 1.98
N ASN A 187 4.15 27.48 1.66
CA ASN A 187 3.49 28.54 2.43
C ASN A 187 2.02 28.29 2.82
N GLY A 188 1.72 28.54 4.10
CA GLY A 188 0.72 29.47 4.66
C GLY A 188 -0.68 29.73 4.07
N GLN A 189 -1.12 29.12 2.98
CA GLN A 189 -2.46 29.38 2.41
C GLN A 189 -3.45 28.25 2.67
N THR A 190 -4.75 28.54 2.61
CA THR A 190 -5.83 27.57 2.84
C THR A 190 -5.96 26.62 1.63
N PHE A 191 -5.35 25.45 1.68
CA PHE A 191 -5.40 24.43 0.63
C PHE A 191 -6.24 23.20 1.02
N VAL A 192 -6.75 22.49 0.02
CA VAL A 192 -7.41 21.18 0.20
C VAL A 192 -6.38 20.08 -0.03
N ARG A 193 -6.14 19.27 1.02
CA ARG A 193 -5.29 18.08 0.93
C ARG A 193 -6.14 16.85 0.65
N GLN A 194 -5.82 16.15 -0.43
CA GLN A 194 -6.41 14.84 -0.73
C GLN A 194 -5.32 13.79 -0.81
N THR A 195 -5.50 12.67 -0.09
CA THR A 195 -4.59 11.52 -0.15
C THR A 195 -5.35 10.31 -0.67
N THR A 196 -4.89 9.75 -1.77
CA THR A 196 -5.47 8.53 -2.37
C THR A 196 -4.41 7.43 -2.44
N LYS A 197 -4.87 6.17 -2.36
CA LYS A 197 -4.01 4.99 -2.35
C LYS A 197 -4.47 4.02 -3.44
N TYR A 198 -3.49 3.40 -4.08
CA TYR A 198 -3.70 2.47 -5.17
C TYR A 198 -2.80 1.25 -5.01
N TRP A 199 -3.27 0.11 -5.49
CA TRP A 199 -2.43 -1.05 -5.72
C TRP A 199 -1.84 -1.02 -7.12
N VAL A 200 -0.62 -1.51 -7.22
CA VAL A 200 0.15 -1.58 -8.47
C VAL A 200 0.66 -3.00 -8.59
N HIS A 201 0.35 -3.66 -9.69
CA HIS A 201 0.89 -4.99 -9.95
C HIS A 201 2.42 -4.91 -10.10
N PRO A 202 3.21 -5.86 -9.56
CA PRO A 202 4.67 -5.85 -9.67
C PRO A 202 5.20 -5.63 -11.10
N ASP A 203 4.53 -6.23 -12.09
CA ASP A 203 4.76 -6.04 -13.53
C ASP A 203 4.78 -4.57 -13.99
N ASN A 204 3.95 -3.73 -13.37
CA ASN A 204 3.75 -2.34 -13.78
C ASN A 204 4.62 -1.37 -12.96
N VAL A 205 5.36 -1.85 -11.95
CA VAL A 205 6.14 -1.00 -11.03
C VAL A 205 7.19 -0.19 -11.77
N MET A 206 7.94 -0.82 -12.68
CA MET A 206 9.01 -0.13 -13.42
C MET A 206 8.44 0.90 -14.39
N GLU A 207 7.42 0.53 -15.15
CA GLU A 207 6.72 1.44 -16.06
C GLU A 207 6.13 2.63 -15.32
N LEU A 208 5.52 2.40 -14.15
CA LEU A 208 4.98 3.45 -13.30
C LEU A 208 6.06 4.38 -12.76
N LYS A 209 7.20 3.85 -12.26
CA LYS A 209 8.32 4.67 -11.78
C LYS A 209 8.82 5.61 -12.89
N LEU A 210 9.00 5.07 -14.10
CA LEU A 210 9.47 5.83 -15.26
C LEU A 210 8.45 6.88 -15.72
N PHE A 211 7.15 6.55 -15.70
CA PHE A 211 6.08 7.50 -16.02
C PHE A 211 6.05 8.69 -15.03
N ILE A 212 6.17 8.41 -13.72
CA ILE A 212 6.20 9.47 -12.70
C ILE A 212 7.45 10.32 -12.84
N LEU A 213 8.60 9.71 -13.15
CA LEU A 213 9.90 10.38 -13.26
C LEU A 213 9.91 11.51 -14.31
N LYS A 214 9.12 11.38 -15.39
CA LYS A 214 8.92 12.45 -16.39
C LYS A 214 8.38 13.74 -15.78
N ASN A 215 7.60 13.64 -14.71
CA ASN A 215 6.90 14.77 -14.09
C ASN A 215 7.48 15.15 -12.72
N LEU A 216 7.98 14.19 -11.94
CA LEU A 216 8.48 14.41 -10.58
C LEU A 216 9.81 13.69 -10.37
N PRO A 217 10.87 14.38 -9.89
CA PRO A 217 12.12 13.72 -9.59
C PRO A 217 12.00 12.87 -8.32
N VAL A 218 12.85 11.83 -8.25
CA VAL A 218 13.05 11.03 -7.05
C VAL A 218 13.69 11.89 -5.97
N LEU A 219 13.04 11.94 -4.81
CA LEU A 219 13.51 12.66 -3.65
C LEU A 219 14.47 11.77 -2.85
N VAL A 220 15.74 12.14 -2.86
CA VAL A 220 16.79 11.48 -2.06
C VAL A 220 16.97 12.25 -0.75
N TYR A 221 16.56 11.65 0.36
CA TYR A 221 16.88 12.17 1.69
C TYR A 221 18.28 11.69 2.08
N SER A 222 19.32 12.46 1.77
CA SER A 222 20.65 12.19 2.31
C SER A 222 21.23 13.43 2.97
N ASN A 223 21.67 13.27 4.23
CA ASN A 223 22.52 14.26 4.90
C ASN A 223 23.99 14.14 4.46
N ASN A 224 24.40 13.00 3.85
CA ASN A 224 25.77 12.72 3.42
C ASN A 224 25.77 12.21 1.97
N GLN A 225 26.30 13.00 1.04
CA GLN A 225 26.24 12.73 -0.40
C GLN A 225 26.94 11.41 -0.83
N ASN A 226 27.82 10.84 0.01
CA ASN A 226 28.69 9.72 -0.35
C ASN A 226 28.22 8.33 0.12
N LYS A 227 27.09 8.21 0.86
CA LYS A 227 26.54 6.89 1.24
C LYS A 227 25.29 6.58 0.43
N PRO A 228 25.20 5.39 -0.19
CA PRO A 228 24.00 4.99 -0.91
C PRO A 228 22.85 4.81 0.09
N VAL A 229 21.73 5.46 -0.18
CA VAL A 229 20.58 5.53 0.75
C VAL A 229 19.80 4.22 0.67
N ASN A 230 19.66 3.51 1.78
CA ASN A 230 18.75 2.36 1.86
C ASN A 230 17.29 2.85 1.90
N PRO A 231 16.42 2.50 0.92
CA PRO A 231 15.02 2.91 0.88
C PRO A 231 14.10 2.17 1.86
N ALA A 232 14.64 1.22 2.65
CA ALA A 232 13.88 0.41 3.59
C ALA A 232 13.22 1.27 4.69
N ILE A 233 11.95 0.97 4.97
CA ILE A 233 11.20 1.53 6.08
C ILE A 233 10.54 0.40 6.84
N THR A 234 10.85 0.31 8.12
CA THR A 234 10.23 -0.66 9.02
C THR A 234 9.41 0.07 10.08
N SER A 235 8.25 -0.49 10.43
CA SER A 235 7.40 0.04 11.49
C SER A 235 6.77 -1.08 12.30
N ILE A 236 6.92 -1.02 13.62
CA ILE A 236 6.28 -1.93 14.59
C ILE A 236 5.01 -1.25 15.09
N TYR A 237 3.87 -1.86 14.83
CA TYR A 237 2.57 -1.44 15.34
C TYR A 237 2.29 -2.12 16.66
N PHE A 238 1.72 -1.32 17.57
CA PHE A 238 1.33 -1.74 18.90
C PHE A 238 -0.18 -1.93 18.93
N ASP A 239 -0.63 -2.95 19.64
CA ASP A 239 -2.04 -3.20 19.97
C ASP A 239 -2.09 -4.06 21.25
N ASN A 240 -3.28 -4.32 21.77
CA ASN A 240 -3.47 -5.21 22.91
C ASN A 240 -4.04 -6.58 22.50
N THR A 241 -4.22 -7.46 23.48
CA THR A 241 -4.74 -8.83 23.26
C THR A 241 -6.14 -8.85 22.63
N GLU A 242 -6.94 -7.82 22.90
CA GLU A 242 -8.31 -7.64 22.38
C GLU A 242 -8.37 -6.95 21.01
N LEU A 243 -7.21 -6.50 20.49
CA LEU A 243 -7.07 -5.79 19.23
C LEU A 243 -7.91 -4.50 19.17
N ASP A 244 -7.91 -3.73 20.26
CA ASP A 244 -8.73 -2.51 20.40
C ASP A 244 -8.32 -1.41 19.41
N LEU A 245 -7.02 -1.21 19.18
CA LEU A 245 -6.57 -0.22 18.20
C LEU A 245 -6.94 -0.66 16.79
N TYR A 246 -6.82 -1.95 16.46
CA TYR A 246 -7.32 -2.49 15.20
C TYR A 246 -8.82 -2.23 15.01
N LYS A 247 -9.66 -2.59 15.99
CA LYS A 247 -11.12 -2.38 15.96
C LYS A 247 -11.47 -0.89 15.76
N GLY A 248 -10.88 -0.01 16.57
CA GLY A 248 -11.10 1.43 16.42
C GLY A 248 -10.68 1.96 15.05
N ARG A 249 -9.58 1.47 14.48
CA ARG A 249 -9.06 1.92 13.17
C ARG A 249 -9.85 1.36 11.99
N ILE A 250 -10.41 0.16 12.06
CA ILE A 250 -11.22 -0.43 10.98
C ILE A 250 -12.62 0.19 10.95
N GLU A 251 -13.23 0.38 12.11
CA GLU A 251 -14.54 1.04 12.26
C GLU A 251 -14.45 2.57 12.06
N LYS A 252 -13.25 3.14 12.23
CA LYS A 252 -12.98 4.58 12.18
C LYS A 252 -13.72 5.36 13.27
N ILE A 253 -13.65 4.83 14.49
CA ILE A 253 -14.19 5.51 15.67
C ILE A 253 -13.48 6.87 15.82
N GLU A 254 -14.23 7.90 16.18
CA GLU A 254 -13.68 9.23 16.50
C GLU A 254 -12.59 9.09 17.58
N GLY A 255 -11.43 9.73 17.35
CA GLY A 255 -10.28 9.60 18.24
C GLY A 255 -9.48 8.30 18.10
N ALA A 256 -9.84 7.38 17.20
CA ALA A 256 -9.14 6.10 17.09
C ALA A 256 -7.65 6.25 16.77
N GLU A 257 -6.81 5.66 17.62
CA GLU A 257 -5.35 5.80 17.57
C GLU A 257 -4.68 4.66 16.82
N ALA A 258 -3.52 4.95 16.23
CA ALA A 258 -2.58 3.93 15.77
C ALA A 258 -1.17 4.35 16.19
N ILE A 259 -0.58 3.58 17.09
CA ILE A 259 0.76 3.82 17.67
C ILE A 259 1.75 2.88 16.98
N ARG A 260 2.90 3.44 16.58
CA ARG A 260 3.97 2.65 15.96
C ARG A 260 5.36 3.23 16.20
N LEU A 261 6.35 2.37 16.33
CA LEU A 261 7.77 2.73 16.31
C LEU A 261 8.36 2.47 14.93
N ARG A 262 9.03 3.46 14.36
CA ARG A 262 9.55 3.43 12.98
C ARG A 262 11.02 3.78 12.93
N TRP A 263 11.77 3.09 12.08
CA TRP A 263 13.11 3.47 11.66
C TRP A 263 13.24 3.44 10.12
N TYR A 264 14.33 4.06 9.63
CA TYR A 264 14.65 4.16 8.21
C TYR A 264 16.02 3.53 7.96
N GLY A 265 16.16 2.71 6.93
CA GLY A 265 17.38 1.99 6.59
C GLY A 265 17.54 0.66 7.34
N ASP A 266 18.79 0.25 7.55
CA ASP A 266 19.19 -1.04 8.12
C ASP A 266 18.77 -1.18 9.60
N ASP A 267 19.00 -2.36 10.20
CA ASP A 267 18.64 -2.62 11.61
C ASP A 267 19.52 -1.92 12.65
N GLN A 268 20.70 -1.43 12.23
CA GLN A 268 21.65 -0.68 13.07
C GLN A 268 21.39 0.83 12.99
N VAL A 269 20.18 1.26 13.36
CA VAL A 269 19.81 2.68 13.32
C VAL A 269 19.71 3.23 14.75
N PRO A 270 20.44 4.31 15.07
CA PRO A 270 20.44 4.86 16.41
C PRO A 270 19.14 5.59 16.76
N ASP A 271 18.41 6.10 15.77
CA ASP A 271 17.23 6.96 15.95
C ASP A 271 15.93 6.25 15.55
N ILE A 272 15.04 6.11 16.53
CA ILE A 272 13.70 5.55 16.37
C ILE A 272 12.67 6.68 16.48
N PHE A 273 11.69 6.67 15.58
CA PHE A 273 10.56 7.58 15.60
C PHE A 273 9.35 6.90 16.24
N VAL A 274 8.90 7.43 17.38
CA VAL A 274 7.62 7.07 17.97
C VAL A 274 6.56 7.91 17.27
N GLU A 275 5.65 7.25 16.55
CA GLU A 275 4.59 7.91 15.78
C GLU A 275 3.21 7.53 16.30
N ARG A 276 2.34 8.52 16.47
CA ARG A 276 0.92 8.33 16.78
C ARG A 276 0.07 8.94 15.66
N LYS A 277 -0.97 8.22 15.26
CA LYS A 277 -2.00 8.71 14.33
C LYS A 277 -3.35 8.68 15.00
N THR A 278 -4.01 9.83 15.06
CA THR A 278 -5.35 9.96 15.65
C THR A 278 -6.34 10.23 14.52
N HIS A 279 -7.36 9.37 14.42
CA HIS A 279 -8.46 9.57 13.48
C HIS A 279 -9.38 10.68 13.98
N ARG A 280 -9.85 11.52 13.06
CA ARG A 280 -10.89 12.52 13.28
C ARG A 280 -11.91 12.35 12.17
N GLU A 281 -13.18 12.28 12.54
CA GLU A 281 -14.30 12.17 11.62
C GLU A 281 -14.60 13.50 10.93
N ASP A 282 -15.11 13.41 9.70
CA ASP A 282 -15.30 14.58 8.84
C ASP A 282 -16.32 15.58 9.44
N TRP A 283 -17.27 15.12 10.26
CA TRP A 283 -18.29 15.95 10.91
C TRP A 283 -17.73 16.82 12.04
N THR A 284 -16.60 16.44 12.64
CA THR A 284 -15.96 17.24 13.70
C THR A 284 -15.35 18.53 13.15
N GLY A 285 -15.13 18.60 11.83
CA GLY A 285 -14.38 19.68 11.19
C GLY A 285 -12.86 19.59 11.39
N GLU A 286 -12.38 18.70 12.27
CA GLU A 286 -10.96 18.45 12.50
C GLU A 286 -10.41 17.42 11.51
N LYS A 287 -9.13 17.55 11.16
CA LYS A 287 -8.45 16.58 10.29
C LYS A 287 -7.70 15.57 11.13
N SER A 288 -7.63 14.33 10.66
CA SER A 288 -6.81 13.30 11.30
C SER A 288 -5.36 13.77 11.42
N VAL A 289 -4.78 13.63 12.62
CA VAL A 289 -3.46 14.16 12.94
C VAL A 289 -2.43 13.03 12.94
N LYS A 290 -1.21 13.32 12.49
CA LYS A 290 -0.05 12.45 12.62
C LYS A 290 1.04 13.23 13.36
N GLU A 291 1.42 12.75 14.52
CA GLU A 291 2.45 13.35 15.36
C GLU A 291 3.59 12.34 15.57
N ARG A 292 4.79 12.84 15.85
CA ARG A 292 5.95 11.98 16.13
C ARG A 292 7.04 12.71 16.90
N PHE A 293 7.82 11.95 17.67
CA PHE A 293 9.09 12.40 18.24
C PHE A 293 10.19 11.36 18.00
N SER A 294 11.45 11.78 18.11
CA SER A 294 12.61 10.90 17.91
C SER A 294 13.29 10.57 19.24
N MET A 295 13.77 9.33 19.37
CA MET A 295 14.53 8.87 20.52
C MET A 295 15.58 7.84 20.12
N LYS A 296 16.59 7.66 20.98
CA LYS A 296 17.62 6.65 20.73
C LYS A 296 17.10 5.25 21.00
N GLU A 297 17.49 4.29 20.17
CA GLU A 297 17.05 2.88 20.26
C GLU A 297 17.25 2.29 21.66
N LYS A 298 18.42 2.52 22.27
CA LYS A 298 18.77 2.08 23.63
C LYS A 298 17.81 2.53 24.74
N HIS A 299 17.00 3.56 24.49
CA HIS A 299 16.05 4.10 25.45
C HIS A 299 14.60 3.65 25.19
N VAL A 300 14.33 2.94 24.10
CA VAL A 300 12.95 2.57 23.71
C VAL A 300 12.30 1.67 24.75
N ASN A 301 12.97 0.59 25.18
CA ASN A 301 12.41 -0.32 26.19
C ASN A 301 12.16 0.38 27.53
N SER A 302 13.11 1.21 27.99
CA SER A 302 12.96 1.99 29.22
C SER A 302 11.82 3.02 29.13
N TYR A 303 11.57 3.57 27.94
CA TYR A 303 10.44 4.47 27.72
C TYR A 303 9.12 3.71 27.78
N LEU A 304 9.01 2.58 27.08
CA LEU A 304 7.79 1.75 27.08
C LEU A 304 7.46 1.19 28.47
N SER A 305 8.47 0.87 29.29
CA SER A 305 8.26 0.48 30.69
C SER A 305 7.97 1.67 31.62
N GLY A 306 8.20 2.90 31.16
CA GLY A 306 8.03 4.12 31.94
C GLY A 306 9.14 4.39 32.97
N THR A 307 10.29 3.73 32.87
CA THR A 307 11.47 4.01 33.71
C THR A 307 12.38 5.09 33.12
N TYR A 308 12.15 5.47 31.87
CA TYR A 308 12.91 6.52 31.21
C TYR A 308 12.47 7.91 31.67
N ASP A 309 13.42 8.67 32.21
CA ASP A 309 13.24 10.07 32.59
C ASP A 309 13.23 10.96 31.34
N PHE A 310 12.03 11.21 30.82
CA PHE A 310 11.84 12.06 29.65
C PHE A 310 12.01 13.55 29.97
N GLU A 311 11.69 13.97 31.21
CA GLU A 311 11.83 15.34 31.68
C GLU A 311 13.28 15.81 31.60
N LYS A 312 14.24 14.97 32.01
CA LYS A 312 15.69 15.27 31.84
C LYS A 312 16.07 15.53 30.39
N LYS A 313 15.51 14.78 29.44
CA LYS A 313 15.77 14.99 28.00
C LYS A 313 15.17 16.31 27.51
N ILE A 314 13.96 16.65 27.98
CA ILE A 314 13.30 17.91 27.64
C ILE A 314 14.04 19.10 28.25
N ALA A 315 14.48 19.01 29.50
CA ALA A 315 15.31 20.03 30.15
C ALA A 315 16.60 20.28 29.34
N LYS A 316 17.29 19.21 28.94
CA LYS A 316 18.48 19.30 28.09
C LYS A 316 18.20 19.96 26.74
N LEU A 317 17.06 19.64 26.09
CA LEU A 317 16.67 20.27 24.82
C LEU A 317 16.31 21.76 24.99
N ARG A 318 15.71 22.14 26.13
CA ARG A 318 15.43 23.54 26.48
C ARG A 318 16.73 24.32 26.73
N GLU A 319 17.71 23.72 27.40
CA GLU A 319 19.04 24.30 27.62
C GLU A 319 19.85 24.47 26.32
N GLU A 320 19.80 23.47 25.43
CA GLU A 320 20.53 23.49 24.15
C GLU A 320 19.95 24.51 23.14
N GLY A 321 18.68 24.92 23.29
CA GLY A 321 18.05 25.93 22.44
C GLY A 321 17.91 25.56 20.96
N THR A 322 18.06 24.28 20.60
CA THR A 322 18.08 23.82 19.19
C THR A 322 16.71 23.75 18.53
N LYS A 323 15.61 23.82 19.31
CA LYS A 323 14.23 23.69 18.84
C LYS A 323 13.35 24.80 19.42
N SER A 324 12.26 25.11 18.72
CA SER A 324 11.25 26.06 19.20
C SER A 324 10.64 25.56 20.52
N PRO A 325 10.35 26.43 21.50
CA PRO A 325 9.67 26.06 22.74
C PRO A 325 8.36 25.29 22.49
N LYS A 326 7.59 25.70 21.48
CA LYS A 326 6.35 25.02 21.08
C LYS A 326 6.58 23.57 20.64
N ASP A 327 7.63 23.31 19.86
CA ASP A 327 7.95 21.95 19.40
C ASP A 327 8.41 21.05 20.55
N ILE A 328 9.02 21.64 21.59
CA ILE A 328 9.44 20.94 22.80
C ILE A 328 8.20 20.57 23.63
N ASP A 329 7.27 21.51 23.81
CA ASP A 329 6.03 21.28 24.57
C ASP A 329 5.12 20.27 23.86
N ASP A 330 5.00 20.36 22.53
CA ASP A 330 4.28 19.37 21.72
C ASP A 330 4.93 17.98 21.81
N MET A 331 6.27 17.91 21.89
CA MET A 331 7.00 16.65 22.09
C MET A 331 6.76 16.05 23.48
N GLU A 332 6.76 16.90 24.51
CA GLU A 332 6.48 16.51 25.89
C GLU A 332 5.06 15.95 26.02
N ARG A 333 4.06 16.70 25.55
CA ARG A 333 2.65 16.26 25.52
C ARG A 333 2.50 14.92 24.81
N LEU A 334 3.00 14.80 23.59
CA LEU A 334 2.88 13.59 22.79
C LEU A 334 3.55 12.37 23.45
N SER A 335 4.70 12.58 24.08
CA SER A 335 5.43 11.53 24.80
C SER A 335 4.61 10.98 25.97
N CYS A 336 4.02 11.88 26.77
CA CYS A 336 3.17 11.52 27.91
C CYS A 336 1.91 10.79 27.46
N GLU A 337 1.14 11.35 26.53
CA GLU A 337 -0.12 10.75 26.05
C GLU A 337 0.11 9.38 25.37
N THR A 338 1.21 9.22 24.63
CA THR A 338 1.57 7.94 24.01
C THR A 338 1.90 6.90 25.07
N LEU A 339 2.67 7.27 26.11
CA LEU A 339 3.02 6.36 27.20
C LEU A 339 1.80 5.97 28.04
N GLU A 340 0.90 6.92 28.31
CA GLU A 340 -0.38 6.68 28.98
C GLU A 340 -1.21 5.66 28.20
N SER A 341 -1.37 5.88 26.88
CA SER A 341 -2.09 4.94 26.00
C SER A 341 -1.47 3.55 26.01
N VAL A 342 -0.13 3.44 26.01
CA VAL A 342 0.59 2.15 26.09
C VAL A 342 0.31 1.45 27.41
N LYS A 343 0.30 2.16 28.54
CA LYS A 343 0.07 1.58 29.87
C LYS A 343 -1.39 1.23 30.12
N GLU A 344 -2.31 2.15 29.85
CA GLU A 344 -3.74 1.99 30.11
C GLU A 344 -4.32 0.84 29.27
N LYS A 345 -4.04 0.85 27.96
CA LYS A 345 -4.54 -0.18 27.03
C LYS A 345 -3.68 -1.45 27.02
N LYS A 346 -2.59 -1.49 27.80
CA LYS A 346 -1.62 -2.61 27.88
C LYS A 346 -1.10 -3.03 26.50
N LEU A 347 -0.60 -2.05 25.75
CA LEU A 347 -0.18 -2.27 24.37
C LEU A 347 1.16 -3.03 24.31
N VAL A 348 1.24 -3.99 23.40
CA VAL A 348 2.43 -4.78 23.10
C VAL A 348 2.76 -4.70 21.60
N PRO A 349 3.99 -5.03 21.16
CA PRO A 349 4.29 -5.20 19.75
C PRO A 349 3.40 -6.28 19.13
N VAL A 350 2.65 -5.94 18.07
CA VAL A 350 1.74 -6.91 17.42
C VAL A 350 2.14 -7.19 15.98
N LEU A 351 2.44 -6.15 15.21
CA LEU A 351 2.66 -6.28 13.77
C LEU A 351 3.83 -5.43 13.29
N ARG A 352 4.84 -6.06 12.69
CA ARG A 352 5.86 -5.39 11.88
C ARG A 352 5.37 -5.19 10.46
N THR A 353 5.64 -4.01 9.91
CA THR A 353 5.50 -3.73 8.47
C THR A 353 6.85 -3.32 7.91
N PHE A 354 7.24 -3.93 6.81
CA PHE A 354 8.47 -3.65 6.06
C PHE A 354 8.11 -3.33 4.61
N TYR A 355 8.77 -2.34 4.02
CA TYR A 355 8.67 -2.03 2.59
C TYR A 355 9.80 -1.09 2.18
N ASN A 356 10.12 -1.06 0.88
CA ASN A 356 11.02 -0.06 0.30
C ASN A 356 10.21 1.08 -0.27
N ARG A 357 10.58 2.33 0.03
CA ARG A 357 9.87 3.51 -0.45
C ARG A 357 10.69 4.31 -1.46
N THR A 358 10.10 4.56 -2.62
CA THR A 358 10.56 5.62 -3.53
C THR A 358 9.61 6.81 -3.43
N ALA A 359 10.13 7.98 -3.08
CA ALA A 359 9.36 9.22 -3.01
C ALA A 359 9.65 10.11 -4.22
N PHE A 360 8.63 10.74 -4.77
CA PHE A 360 8.70 11.64 -5.92
C PHE A 360 8.09 12.99 -5.54
N GLN A 361 8.86 14.06 -5.65
CA GLN A 361 8.41 15.41 -5.32
C GLN A 361 9.32 16.45 -5.96
N LEU A 362 8.72 17.54 -6.44
CA LEU A 362 9.46 18.73 -6.84
C LEU A 362 9.92 19.52 -5.61
N PRO A 363 11.19 19.94 -5.50
CA PRO A 363 11.64 20.81 -4.41
C PRO A 363 10.88 22.13 -4.42
N GLY A 364 10.33 22.53 -3.26
CA GLY A 364 9.56 23.78 -3.14
C GLY A 364 8.12 23.72 -3.65
N ASP A 365 7.70 22.61 -4.28
CA ASP A 365 6.31 22.40 -4.70
C ASP A 365 5.65 21.27 -3.88
N ALA A 366 4.53 21.61 -3.25
CA ALA A 366 3.71 20.70 -2.45
C ALA A 366 2.45 20.23 -3.20
N SER A 367 2.22 20.71 -4.43
CA SER A 367 1.00 20.46 -5.21
C SER A 367 0.75 18.97 -5.45
N VAL A 368 1.80 18.23 -5.83
CA VAL A 368 1.77 16.79 -6.05
C VAL A 368 2.96 16.14 -5.37
N ARG A 369 2.68 15.18 -4.48
CA ARG A 369 3.68 14.32 -3.88
C ARG A 369 3.26 12.88 -4.01
N ILE A 370 4.12 12.06 -4.61
CA ILE A 370 3.85 10.64 -4.83
C ILE A 370 4.85 9.80 -4.04
N SER A 371 4.39 8.70 -3.46
CA SER A 371 5.28 7.67 -2.93
C SER A 371 4.83 6.29 -3.38
N LEU A 372 5.78 5.46 -3.77
CA LEU A 372 5.57 4.08 -4.16
C LEU A 372 6.27 3.16 -3.16
N ASP A 373 5.49 2.29 -2.52
CA ASP A 373 5.97 1.29 -1.57
C ASP A 373 6.01 -0.08 -2.25
N THR A 374 7.20 -0.66 -2.35
CA THR A 374 7.46 -1.99 -2.95
C THR A 374 7.93 -2.99 -1.89
N GLU A 375 7.91 -4.29 -2.21
CA GLU A 375 8.30 -5.38 -1.30
C GLU A 375 7.57 -5.36 0.06
N LEU A 376 6.31 -4.96 0.04
CA LEU A 376 5.51 -4.82 1.26
C LEU A 376 5.33 -6.17 1.95
N SER A 377 5.81 -6.26 3.17
CA SER A 377 5.74 -7.45 4.01
C SER A 377 5.17 -7.09 5.38
N MET A 378 4.26 -7.92 5.87
CA MET A 378 3.71 -7.84 7.22
C MET A 378 4.20 -9.05 8.00
N ILE A 379 4.68 -8.85 9.22
CA ILE A 379 5.30 -9.89 10.04
C ILE A 379 4.74 -9.83 11.45
N ARG A 380 4.46 -10.99 12.05
CA ARG A 380 4.01 -11.11 13.44
C ARG A 380 5.11 -10.71 14.42
N GLU A 381 4.74 -9.90 15.39
CA GLU A 381 5.55 -9.50 16.55
C GLU A 381 4.88 -9.92 17.87
N ASP A 382 3.59 -10.26 17.81
CA ASP A 382 2.78 -10.66 18.96
C ASP A 382 3.21 -12.00 19.56
N ASN A 383 2.65 -12.29 20.74
CA ASN A 383 2.82 -13.55 21.47
C ASN A 383 1.47 -14.26 21.72
N PHE A 384 0.44 -13.95 20.94
CA PHE A 384 -0.94 -14.38 21.22
C PHE A 384 -1.19 -15.87 20.96
N ASP A 385 -0.28 -16.56 20.28
CA ASP A 385 -0.30 -18.01 20.06
C ASP A 385 0.60 -18.77 21.06
N GLY A 386 1.09 -18.09 22.10
CA GLY A 386 2.01 -18.67 23.09
C GLY A 386 3.47 -18.70 22.64
N ILE A 387 3.80 -18.23 21.43
CA ILE A 387 5.18 -18.14 20.94
C ILE A 387 5.73 -16.75 21.27
N GLU A 388 6.74 -16.67 22.12
CA GLU A 388 7.47 -15.41 22.35
C GLU A 388 8.33 -15.05 21.13
N ARG A 389 7.96 -13.95 20.44
CA ARG A 389 8.70 -13.41 19.29
C ARG A 389 9.62 -12.26 19.71
N ALA A 390 9.03 -11.17 20.22
CA ALA A 390 9.78 -10.01 20.68
C ALA A 390 10.29 -10.15 22.14
N GLY A 391 9.71 -11.07 22.91
CA GLY A 391 9.99 -11.21 24.35
C GLY A 391 9.73 -9.90 25.10
N LEU A 392 10.69 -9.50 25.94
CA LEU A 392 10.66 -8.22 26.66
C LEU A 392 11.13 -7.01 25.82
N ASN A 393 11.48 -7.22 24.55
CA ASN A 393 11.98 -6.17 23.67
C ASN A 393 10.84 -5.55 22.84
N TRP A 394 11.03 -4.31 22.40
CA TRP A 394 10.07 -3.60 21.54
C TRP A 394 9.97 -4.15 20.10
N ARG A 395 10.88 -5.04 19.70
CA ARG A 395 10.91 -5.72 18.39
C ARG A 395 11.58 -7.10 18.50
N ARG A 396 11.19 -8.06 17.65
CA ARG A 396 11.95 -9.30 17.46
C ARG A 396 13.33 -9.02 16.85
N THR A 397 14.31 -9.80 17.29
CA THR A 397 15.73 -9.67 16.96
C THR A 397 16.26 -10.82 16.10
N ASP A 398 15.47 -11.86 15.86
CA ASP A 398 15.80 -13.03 15.04
C ASP A 398 15.76 -12.75 13.52
N ILE A 399 15.23 -11.60 13.13
CA ILE A 399 15.24 -11.13 11.75
C ILE A 399 16.55 -10.39 11.51
N HIS A 400 17.41 -11.00 10.69
CA HIS A 400 18.63 -10.38 10.18
C HIS A 400 18.62 -10.43 8.64
N GLY A 401 18.87 -9.29 7.99
CA GLY A 401 18.96 -9.18 6.54
C GLY A 401 17.69 -8.67 5.86
N ASP A 402 17.79 -8.47 4.54
CA ASP A 402 16.74 -7.84 3.74
C ASP A 402 15.64 -8.84 3.29
N TYR A 403 14.53 -8.28 2.81
CA TYR A 403 13.45 -8.97 2.12
C TYR A 403 13.94 -10.14 1.24
N PRO A 404 13.29 -11.32 1.29
CA PRO A 404 11.90 -11.57 1.73
C PRO A 404 11.77 -12.27 3.09
N PHE A 405 12.83 -12.23 3.91
CA PHE A 405 12.88 -12.90 5.22
C PHE A 405 12.61 -14.42 5.14
N PRO A 406 13.43 -15.19 4.38
CA PRO A 406 13.23 -16.63 4.20
C PRO A 406 13.39 -17.44 5.50
N GLN A 407 14.04 -16.87 6.52
CA GLN A 407 14.21 -17.49 7.84
C GLN A 407 12.91 -17.58 8.64
N LEU A 408 11.87 -16.83 8.26
CA LEU A 408 10.60 -16.79 8.97
C LEU A 408 9.67 -17.91 8.51
N PRO A 409 8.92 -18.54 9.42
CA PRO A 409 7.89 -19.49 9.04
C PRO A 409 6.74 -18.75 8.32
N GLU A 410 6.12 -19.39 7.32
CA GLU A 410 5.05 -18.77 6.51
C GLU A 410 3.84 -18.30 7.34
N ARG A 411 3.57 -18.91 8.50
CA ARG A 411 2.52 -18.44 9.43
C ARG A 411 2.79 -17.06 10.06
N ASP A 412 4.04 -16.62 10.08
CA ASP A 412 4.46 -15.38 10.72
C ASP A 412 4.62 -14.23 9.73
N ILE A 413 4.55 -14.49 8.42
CA ILE A 413 4.84 -13.50 7.38
C ILE A 413 3.77 -13.52 6.29
N CYS A 414 3.23 -12.33 5.99
CA CYS A 414 2.41 -12.08 4.82
C CYS A 414 3.20 -11.22 3.83
N ARG A 415 3.54 -11.80 2.68
CA ARG A 415 4.19 -11.09 1.58
C ARG A 415 3.10 -10.53 0.67
N PHE A 416 2.92 -9.21 0.71
CA PHE A 416 1.82 -8.58 0.00
C PHE A 416 2.07 -8.64 -1.52
N PRO A 417 1.10 -9.09 -2.33
CA PRO A 417 1.34 -9.38 -3.76
C PRO A 417 1.49 -8.13 -4.64
N TYR A 418 1.12 -6.95 -4.13
CA TYR A 418 1.09 -5.70 -4.89
C TYR A 418 2.02 -4.64 -4.29
N ALA A 419 2.44 -3.67 -5.09
CA ALA A 419 3.01 -2.43 -4.58
C ALA A 419 1.90 -1.44 -4.22
N VAL A 420 2.19 -0.50 -3.32
CA VAL A 420 1.22 0.52 -2.86
C VAL A 420 1.66 1.90 -3.30
N LEU A 421 0.90 2.52 -4.20
CA LEU A 421 1.07 3.89 -4.63
C LEU A 421 0.22 4.82 -3.76
N GLU A 422 0.83 5.85 -3.20
CA GLU A 422 0.15 6.91 -2.43
C GLU A 422 0.36 8.24 -3.16
N VAL A 423 -0.75 8.88 -3.58
CA VAL A 423 -0.75 10.18 -4.25
C VAL A 423 -1.35 11.20 -3.30
N LYS A 424 -0.55 12.22 -2.97
CA LYS A 424 -0.94 13.37 -2.14
C LYS A 424 -1.05 14.59 -3.02
N LEU A 425 -2.24 15.17 -3.05
CA LEU A 425 -2.55 16.39 -3.78
C LEU A 425 -2.80 17.50 -2.78
N GLN A 426 -2.18 18.65 -3.03
CA GLN A 426 -2.46 19.90 -2.37
C GLN A 426 -2.94 20.87 -3.44
N THR A 427 -4.24 21.07 -3.52
CA THR A 427 -4.87 21.96 -4.52
C THR A 427 -5.42 23.19 -3.82
N GLU A 428 -5.29 24.33 -4.49
CA GLU A 428 -6.02 25.55 -4.10
C GLU A 428 -7.53 25.30 -4.23
N ARG A 429 -8.33 26.04 -3.48
CA ARG A 429 -9.78 25.83 -3.42
C ARG A 429 -10.40 26.11 -4.81
N GLY A 430 -10.88 25.05 -5.48
CA GLY A 430 -11.44 25.11 -6.84
C GLY A 430 -10.45 24.80 -7.97
N GLY A 431 -9.17 24.54 -7.65
CA GLY A 431 -8.17 24.10 -8.61
C GLY A 431 -8.33 22.63 -8.99
N ASN A 432 -8.15 22.31 -10.27
CA ASN A 432 -8.12 20.93 -10.75
C ASN A 432 -6.73 20.31 -10.56
N PRO A 433 -6.63 19.00 -10.25
CA PRO A 433 -5.34 18.32 -10.21
C PRO A 433 -4.69 18.29 -11.62
N PRO A 434 -3.35 18.21 -11.70
CA PRO A 434 -2.65 18.13 -12.98
C PRO A 434 -3.16 16.98 -13.85
N ARG A 435 -3.35 17.24 -15.16
CA ARG A 435 -3.93 16.27 -16.11
C ARG A 435 -3.20 14.93 -16.14
N TRP A 436 -1.87 14.94 -16.01
CA TRP A 436 -1.06 13.72 -15.99
C TRP A 436 -1.36 12.84 -14.77
N VAL A 437 -1.69 13.44 -13.62
CA VAL A 437 -2.08 12.71 -12.40
C VAL A 437 -3.46 12.09 -12.58
N THR A 438 -4.42 12.85 -13.10
CA THR A 438 -5.77 12.34 -13.40
C THR A 438 -5.70 11.18 -14.40
N SER A 439 -4.84 11.31 -15.41
CA SER A 439 -4.64 10.26 -16.40
C SER A 439 -3.96 9.02 -15.80
N LEU A 440 -3.00 9.21 -14.89
CA LEU A 440 -2.36 8.12 -14.16
C LEU A 440 -3.35 7.33 -13.30
N ILE A 441 -4.20 8.05 -12.55
CA ILE A 441 -5.21 7.45 -11.66
C ILE A 441 -6.23 6.62 -12.43
N ASN A 442 -6.57 7.04 -13.65
CA ASN A 442 -7.50 6.35 -14.54
C ASN A 442 -6.83 5.31 -15.47
N SER A 443 -5.51 5.14 -15.36
CA SER A 443 -4.75 4.25 -16.23
C SER A 443 -4.88 2.77 -15.83
N HIS A 444 -4.39 1.89 -16.71
CA HIS A 444 -4.31 0.45 -16.47
C HIS A 444 -3.22 0.06 -15.44
N LEU A 445 -2.36 1.00 -15.04
CA LEU A 445 -1.22 0.75 -14.16
C LEU A 445 -1.63 0.59 -12.69
N VAL A 446 -2.79 1.16 -12.31
CA VAL A 446 -3.21 1.30 -10.91
C VAL A 446 -4.63 0.78 -10.67
N GLU A 447 -4.86 0.27 -9.47
CA GLU A 447 -6.17 -0.12 -8.96
C GLU A 447 -6.50 0.69 -7.72
N SER A 448 -7.66 1.36 -7.68
CA SER A 448 -8.02 2.24 -6.56
C SER A 448 -8.42 1.44 -5.33
N VAL A 449 -7.70 1.64 -4.23
CA VAL A 449 -8.01 1.02 -2.93
C VAL A 449 -8.04 2.10 -1.86
N PRO A 450 -9.16 2.84 -1.75
CA PRO A 450 -9.26 3.97 -0.84
C PRO A 450 -9.06 3.53 0.61
N LYS A 451 -8.39 4.39 1.38
CA LYS A 451 -8.16 4.19 2.83
C LYS A 451 -7.42 2.89 3.19
N PHE A 452 -6.74 2.21 2.24
CA PHE A 452 -5.92 1.03 2.50
C PHE A 452 -4.93 1.24 3.66
N SER A 453 -4.86 0.29 4.59
CA SER A 453 -3.98 0.35 5.76
C SER A 453 -3.12 -0.91 5.86
N LYS A 454 -1.81 -0.73 5.93
CA LYS A 454 -0.84 -1.82 6.13
C LYS A 454 -1.07 -2.53 7.47
N PHE A 455 -1.44 -1.78 8.51
CA PHE A 455 -1.73 -2.30 9.84
C PHE A 455 -2.98 -3.17 9.83
N ILE A 456 -4.10 -2.64 9.33
CA ILE A 456 -5.37 -3.37 9.25
C ILE A 456 -5.15 -4.63 8.41
N HIS A 457 -4.59 -4.51 7.21
CA HIS A 457 -4.37 -5.68 6.36
C HIS A 457 -3.47 -6.75 7.02
N GLY A 458 -2.39 -6.35 7.70
CA GLY A 458 -1.49 -7.30 8.36
C GLY A 458 -2.17 -8.03 9.52
N VAL A 459 -2.90 -7.32 10.39
CA VAL A 459 -3.67 -7.95 11.49
C VAL A 459 -4.77 -8.84 10.93
N SER A 460 -5.57 -8.36 9.95
CA SER A 460 -6.63 -9.16 9.34
C SER A 460 -6.15 -10.43 8.65
N THR A 461 -4.91 -10.46 8.18
CA THR A 461 -4.35 -11.62 7.45
C THR A 461 -3.62 -12.59 8.39
N LEU A 462 -2.78 -12.08 9.28
CA LEU A 462 -1.92 -12.92 10.14
C LEU A 462 -2.60 -13.33 11.45
N LEU A 463 -3.59 -12.56 11.90
CA LEU A 463 -4.37 -12.82 13.11
C LEU A 463 -5.85 -13.01 12.74
N GLU A 464 -6.10 -13.66 11.61
CA GLU A 464 -7.44 -13.87 11.05
C GLU A 464 -8.41 -14.55 12.04
N ASP A 465 -7.90 -15.48 12.87
CA ASP A 465 -8.71 -16.24 13.83
C ASP A 465 -9.16 -15.39 15.05
N ARG A 466 -8.61 -14.18 15.22
CA ARG A 466 -8.91 -13.25 16.33
C ARG A 466 -9.70 -12.02 15.91
N VAL A 467 -10.04 -11.88 14.62
CA VAL A 467 -10.75 -10.71 14.10
C VAL A 467 -12.11 -11.09 13.53
N ASP A 468 -13.13 -10.36 13.97
CA ASP A 468 -14.52 -10.54 13.49
C ASP A 468 -14.81 -9.69 12.24
N ILE A 469 -14.15 -8.53 12.16
CA ILE A 469 -14.35 -7.53 11.12
C ILE A 469 -13.16 -7.56 10.16
N LEU A 470 -13.43 -7.73 8.87
CA LEU A 470 -12.46 -7.72 7.78
C LEU A 470 -12.64 -6.49 6.89
N PRO A 471 -11.57 -5.92 6.31
CA PRO A 471 -11.70 -4.75 5.45
C PRO A 471 -12.21 -5.13 4.05
N PHE A 472 -12.95 -4.21 3.41
CA PHE A 472 -13.60 -4.45 2.11
C PHE A 472 -12.71 -5.01 1.00
N TRP A 473 -11.43 -4.66 0.96
CA TRP A 473 -10.50 -5.08 -0.09
C TRP A 473 -10.12 -6.56 0.00
N PHE A 474 -10.45 -7.29 1.08
CA PHE A 474 -10.27 -8.74 1.14
C PHE A 474 -11.03 -9.47 0.04
N SER A 475 -12.22 -8.98 -0.33
CA SER A 475 -13.00 -9.51 -1.45
C SER A 475 -12.30 -9.39 -2.82
N GLN A 476 -11.35 -8.47 -2.94
CA GLN A 476 -10.62 -8.18 -4.17
C GLN A 476 -9.23 -8.83 -4.19
N MET A 477 -8.75 -9.40 -3.08
CA MET A 477 -7.41 -10.00 -3.00
C MET A 477 -7.21 -11.16 -3.99
N ASN A 478 -8.28 -11.90 -4.29
CA ASN A 478 -8.26 -13.03 -5.24
C ASN A 478 -8.43 -12.60 -6.70
N LYS A 479 -8.71 -11.31 -6.96
CA LYS A 479 -8.89 -10.80 -8.31
C LYS A 479 -7.58 -10.27 -8.85
N ASP A 480 -7.28 -10.63 -10.09
CA ASP A 480 -6.15 -10.06 -10.81
C ASP A 480 -6.45 -8.60 -11.18
N ILE A 481 -5.66 -7.67 -10.64
CA ILE A 481 -5.85 -6.22 -10.82
C ILE A 481 -5.34 -5.70 -12.17
N ARG A 482 -4.74 -6.56 -13.00
CA ARG A 482 -4.16 -6.13 -14.28
C ARG A 482 -5.25 -5.82 -15.29
N LYS A 483 -5.19 -4.60 -15.83
CA LYS A 483 -6.09 -4.10 -16.88
C LYS A 483 -5.37 -4.07 -18.22
N LYS A 484 -6.12 -4.22 -19.32
CA LYS A 484 -5.55 -4.02 -20.66
C LYS A 484 -5.27 -2.53 -20.88
N PRO A 485 -4.13 -2.16 -21.48
CA PRO A 485 -3.88 -0.78 -21.89
C PRO A 485 -4.95 -0.36 -22.91
N SER A 486 -5.46 0.86 -22.78
CA SER A 486 -6.46 1.38 -23.73
C SER A 486 -5.76 1.73 -25.05
N LYS A 487 -6.36 1.39 -26.20
CA LYS A 487 -5.80 1.68 -27.53
C LYS A 487 -5.63 3.18 -27.82
N TYR A 488 -6.24 4.04 -27.00
CA TYR A 488 -6.23 5.50 -27.15
C TYR A 488 -5.35 6.21 -26.13
N SER A 489 -4.66 5.47 -25.26
CA SER A 489 -3.76 6.09 -24.31
C SER A 489 -2.38 6.27 -24.94
N ASN A 490 -1.95 7.53 -25.13
CA ASN A 490 -0.54 7.90 -25.38
C ASN A 490 0.39 7.56 -24.18
N PHE A 491 -0.02 6.61 -23.33
CA PHE A 491 0.58 6.21 -22.06
C PHE A 491 1.66 5.14 -22.20
N SER A 492 1.68 4.41 -23.31
CA SER A 492 2.62 3.32 -23.46
C SER A 492 4.00 3.88 -23.80
N LEU A 493 4.93 3.77 -22.86
CA LEU A 493 6.37 3.93 -23.09
C LEU A 493 6.95 2.89 -24.07
N SER A 494 6.11 2.03 -24.63
CA SER A 494 6.45 0.85 -25.41
C SER A 494 5.34 0.56 -26.43
N SER A 495 5.70 0.26 -27.67
CA SER A 495 4.78 -0.19 -28.71
C SER A 495 4.23 -1.62 -28.47
N SER A 496 4.65 -2.30 -27.40
CA SER A 496 4.26 -3.69 -27.10
C SER A 496 3.00 -3.73 -26.24
N ALA A 497 1.85 -3.64 -26.91
CA ALA A 497 0.49 -3.54 -26.35
C ALA A 497 -0.07 -4.81 -25.68
N ARG A 498 0.76 -5.78 -25.33
CA ARG A 498 0.34 -7.07 -24.76
C ARG A 498 1.44 -7.45 -23.82
N ASN A 499 1.17 -7.73 -22.54
CA ASN A 499 1.92 -8.63 -21.63
C ASN A 499 1.51 -8.43 -20.16
N SER A 500 0.84 -9.42 -19.60
CA SER A 500 0.87 -9.65 -18.14
C SER A 500 1.66 -10.92 -17.87
N PHE A 501 2.23 -11.14 -16.70
CA PHE A 501 2.86 -12.41 -16.32
C PHE A 501 2.57 -12.75 -14.84
N VAL A 502 2.24 -14.02 -14.53
CA VAL A 502 1.82 -14.64 -13.24
C VAL A 502 0.34 -14.57 -12.86
N ASP A 503 -0.30 -15.73 -12.70
CA ASP A 503 -1.53 -15.96 -11.92
C ASP A 503 -1.07 -16.61 -10.60
N LEU A 504 -1.26 -15.90 -9.48
CA LEU A 504 -0.73 -16.26 -8.15
C LEU A 504 -1.65 -17.22 -7.37
N THR A 505 -2.83 -17.54 -7.90
CA THR A 505 -3.86 -18.32 -7.19
C THR A 505 -3.65 -19.84 -7.26
N SER A 506 -2.75 -20.33 -8.12
CA SER A 506 -2.60 -21.78 -8.39
C SER A 506 -1.46 -22.48 -7.63
N PHE A 507 -0.90 -21.86 -6.58
CA PHE A 507 0.27 -22.39 -5.86
C PHE A 507 0.04 -22.78 -4.40
N SER A 508 -1.12 -22.46 -3.79
CA SER A 508 -1.49 -22.96 -2.45
C SER A 508 -1.81 -24.46 -2.43
N ASP A 509 -2.15 -25.06 -3.58
CA ASP A 509 -2.62 -26.44 -3.66
C ASP A 509 -1.51 -27.49 -3.89
N LEU A 510 -0.22 -27.09 -3.83
CA LEU A 510 0.90 -27.95 -4.23
C LEU A 510 1.81 -28.43 -3.09
N SER A 511 1.47 -28.20 -1.82
CA SER A 511 2.22 -28.74 -0.67
C SER A 511 1.72 -30.10 -0.18
N SER A 512 0.65 -30.65 -0.76
CA SER A 512 0.10 -31.96 -0.41
C SER A 512 0.45 -33.01 -1.47
N ASN A 513 1.68 -33.51 -1.46
CA ASN A 513 1.97 -34.80 -2.11
C ASN A 513 2.42 -35.81 -1.06
N LYS A 514 1.44 -36.55 -0.52
CA LYS A 514 1.66 -37.80 0.22
C LYS A 514 2.24 -38.80 -0.77
N ASN A 515 3.53 -39.14 -0.63
CA ASN A 515 4.06 -40.45 -0.96
C ASN A 515 5.52 -40.55 -0.45
N SER A 516 5.68 -41.16 0.71
CA SER A 516 6.96 -41.46 1.34
C SER A 516 7.60 -42.70 0.72
N LYS A 517 8.78 -42.57 0.12
CA LYS A 517 9.78 -43.64 0.05
C LYS A 517 11.13 -43.10 0.52
N GLN A 518 11.67 -43.75 1.55
CA GLN A 518 12.85 -43.38 2.31
C GLN A 518 14.11 -43.95 1.62
N PHE A 519 15.09 -43.10 1.31
CA PHE A 519 16.43 -43.51 0.89
C PHE A 519 17.47 -42.77 1.73
N ASP A 520 18.43 -43.54 2.28
CA ASP A 520 19.45 -43.13 3.25
C ASP A 520 20.75 -42.74 2.53
N TYR A 521 21.31 -41.56 2.82
CA TYR A 521 22.64 -41.15 2.33
C TYR A 521 23.50 -40.62 3.49
N LYS A 522 24.25 -41.53 4.12
CA LYS A 522 25.46 -41.23 4.90
C LYS A 522 26.69 -41.56 4.05
N LYS A 523 27.24 -40.57 3.32
CA LYS A 523 28.66 -40.51 2.95
C LYS A 523 28.97 -39.16 2.30
N PHE A 524 30.17 -38.66 2.57
CA PHE A 524 30.79 -37.40 2.10
C PHE A 524 30.57 -36.15 2.97
N ALA A 525 31.08 -36.22 4.20
CA ALA A 525 31.64 -35.07 4.90
C ALA A 525 32.95 -35.53 5.56
N LEU A 526 34.10 -35.32 4.90
CA LEU A 526 35.45 -35.46 5.46
C LEU A 526 36.48 -34.83 4.51
N ALA A 527 36.90 -33.60 4.83
CA ALA A 527 38.11 -32.85 4.43
C ALA A 527 37.73 -31.36 4.38
N ALA A 528 38.38 -30.41 5.04
CA ALA A 528 39.61 -30.41 5.81
C ALA A 528 39.49 -29.31 6.87
N ASN A 529 40.09 -29.56 8.03
CA ASN A 529 40.15 -28.67 9.18
C ASN A 529 41.63 -28.33 9.45
N SER A 530 41.86 -27.24 10.18
CA SER A 530 43.14 -26.67 10.72
C SER A 530 43.64 -25.45 9.93
N SER A 531 44.02 -24.31 10.52
CA SER A 531 44.28 -23.88 11.91
C SER A 531 44.44 -22.35 11.88
N SER A 532 44.10 -21.50 12.86
CA SER A 532 44.77 -21.29 14.15
C SER A 532 44.09 -20.13 14.91
N ARG A 533 43.98 -20.24 16.24
CA ARG A 533 43.50 -19.19 17.18
C ARG A 533 44.65 -18.26 17.61
N ARG A 534 44.37 -16.99 17.96
CA ARG A 534 44.58 -16.40 19.32
C ARG A 534 44.30 -14.88 19.42
N ASN A 535 43.56 -14.56 20.48
CA ASN A 535 43.61 -13.44 21.46
C ASN A 535 43.56 -11.94 21.04
N SER A 536 42.54 -11.26 21.58
CA SER A 536 42.42 -9.82 21.89
C SER A 536 43.39 -9.39 23.03
N PRO A 537 43.68 -8.08 23.28
CA PRO A 537 42.72 -7.13 23.89
C PRO A 537 42.90 -5.59 23.66
N SER A 538 41.84 -4.84 24.04
CA SER A 538 41.79 -3.51 24.71
C SER A 538 42.29 -2.17 24.08
N SER A 539 41.37 -1.19 24.15
CA SER A 539 41.48 0.22 24.59
C SER A 539 42.40 1.23 23.87
N ASN A 540 41.82 2.31 23.32
CA ASN A 540 41.82 3.68 23.89
C ASN A 540 41.35 4.74 22.88
N ALA A 541 40.66 5.75 23.40
CA ALA A 541 40.23 6.95 22.70
C ALA A 541 41.42 7.91 22.44
N SER A 542 41.35 8.70 21.37
CA SER A 542 41.85 10.09 21.37
C SER A 542 41.32 10.87 20.15
N TYR A 543 40.91 12.11 20.41
CA TYR A 543 40.61 13.18 19.45
C TYR A 543 41.91 13.76 18.88
N GLY A 544 41.92 14.18 17.61
CA GLY A 544 43.04 14.93 17.02
C GLY A 544 42.82 15.37 15.57
N SER A 545 42.38 16.63 15.42
CA SER A 545 42.76 17.64 14.40
C SER A 545 43.05 17.28 12.92
N LEU A 546 42.26 17.92 12.05
CA LEU A 546 42.56 18.57 10.75
C LEU A 546 43.90 18.26 10.06
N GLU A 547 43.83 17.84 8.78
CA GLU A 547 44.51 18.52 7.66
C GLU A 547 43.99 18.03 6.30
N ILE A 548 43.85 18.98 5.36
CA ILE A 548 43.45 18.78 3.97
C ILE A 548 44.72 18.42 3.18
N ASN A 549 44.71 17.31 2.46
CA ASN A 549 45.63 17.12 1.33
C ASN A 549 44.94 16.33 0.21
N ASP A 550 44.69 17.04 -0.88
CA ASP A 550 44.43 16.49 -2.21
C ASP A 550 45.68 15.74 -2.67
N GLN A 551 45.63 14.41 -2.64
CA GLN A 551 46.53 13.57 -3.45
C GLN A 551 45.74 12.43 -4.08
N SER A 552 45.61 12.53 -5.39
CA SER A 552 45.29 11.46 -6.31
C SER A 552 46.13 10.22 -6.02
N THR A 553 45.48 9.13 -5.58
CA THR A 553 46.02 7.78 -5.67
C THR A 553 44.92 6.83 -6.13
N ASP A 554 45.21 6.14 -7.23
CA ASP A 554 44.48 4.97 -7.73
C ASP A 554 44.29 3.95 -6.59
N GLY A 555 43.07 3.84 -6.10
CA GLY A 555 42.64 2.89 -5.09
C GLY A 555 41.53 2.03 -5.65
N ASN A 556 41.86 0.75 -5.86
CA ASN A 556 40.98 -0.30 -6.34
C ASN A 556 39.87 -0.57 -5.30
N ASP A 557 38.82 0.27 -5.27
CA ASP A 557 37.65 0.07 -4.42
C ASP A 557 36.82 -1.09 -4.98
N GLN A 558 37.04 -2.28 -4.42
CA GLN A 558 36.05 -3.36 -4.47
C GLN A 558 34.80 -2.89 -3.73
N ILE A 559 33.93 -2.19 -4.48
CA ILE A 559 32.53 -1.98 -4.14
C ILE A 559 31.94 -3.38 -3.91
N ASN A 560 31.67 -3.74 -2.65
CA ASN A 560 30.94 -4.95 -2.37
C ASN A 560 29.49 -4.75 -2.86
N PRO A 561 29.07 -5.35 -3.99
CA PRO A 561 27.78 -5.07 -4.62
C PRO A 561 26.60 -5.70 -3.85
N ASP A 562 26.90 -6.52 -2.83
CA ASP A 562 25.92 -7.36 -2.15
C ASP A 562 24.88 -6.58 -1.33
N ARG A 563 25.08 -5.29 -1.04
CA ARG A 563 24.15 -4.49 -0.21
C ARG A 563 22.90 -3.98 -0.93
N PHE A 564 22.83 -4.04 -2.26
CA PHE A 564 21.70 -3.50 -3.05
C PHE A 564 20.93 -4.55 -3.84
N SER A 565 21.12 -5.82 -3.47
CA SER A 565 20.57 -6.94 -4.22
C SER A 565 19.05 -7.03 -4.08
N ARG A 566 18.33 -6.47 -5.06
CA ARG A 566 16.88 -6.58 -5.17
C ARG A 566 16.50 -8.00 -5.57
N LYS A 567 15.97 -8.78 -4.63
CA LYS A 567 15.60 -10.17 -4.88
C LYS A 567 14.14 -10.29 -5.32
N TRP A 568 13.87 -10.06 -6.62
CA TRP A 568 12.59 -10.37 -7.26
C TRP A 568 12.33 -11.90 -7.38
N TYR A 569 13.30 -12.72 -6.96
CA TYR A 569 13.40 -14.16 -7.19
C TYR A 569 12.58 -15.04 -6.26
N ASN A 570 12.11 -14.49 -5.13
CA ASN A 570 11.43 -15.27 -4.10
C ASN A 570 9.90 -15.39 -4.29
N LEU A 571 9.37 -14.83 -5.38
CA LEU A 571 7.97 -15.04 -5.80
C LEU A 571 7.69 -16.49 -6.25
N TYR A 572 8.71 -17.34 -6.38
CA TYR A 572 8.60 -18.69 -6.97
C TYR A 572 8.89 -19.86 -6.02
N GLY A 573 9.04 -19.63 -4.70
CA GLY A 573 9.23 -20.72 -3.73
C GLY A 573 10.47 -21.58 -4.00
N LEU A 574 11.60 -20.97 -4.38
CA LEU A 574 12.88 -21.69 -4.55
C LEU A 574 13.63 -21.92 -3.22
N LEU A 575 13.21 -21.32 -2.10
CA LEU A 575 13.83 -21.49 -0.78
C LEU A 575 12.89 -22.24 0.17
N ASP A 576 12.67 -23.53 -0.08
CA ASP A 576 11.95 -24.44 0.83
C ASP A 576 12.88 -25.55 1.35
N PHE A 577 14.13 -25.19 1.63
CA PHE A 577 15.18 -26.12 2.04
C PHE A 577 15.86 -25.63 3.31
N ASN A 578 15.18 -25.80 4.46
CA ASN A 578 15.82 -26.10 5.75
C ASN A 578 14.73 -26.35 6.81
N ARG A 579 14.14 -27.56 6.82
CA ARG A 579 13.54 -28.12 8.05
C ARG A 579 14.62 -28.92 8.78
N PRO A 580 15.11 -28.48 9.96
CA PRO A 580 15.69 -29.42 10.91
C PRO A 580 14.54 -30.26 11.47
N LYS A 581 14.54 -31.58 11.25
CA LYS A 581 13.66 -32.51 11.96
C LYS A 581 14.14 -32.63 13.42
N TYR A 582 13.73 -31.71 14.28
CA TYR A 582 13.73 -31.98 15.72
C TYR A 582 12.40 -32.65 16.08
N GLY A 583 12.49 -33.87 16.60
CA GLY A 583 11.33 -34.61 17.07
C GLY A 583 10.78 -33.99 18.35
N SER A 584 9.50 -33.64 18.33
CA SER A 584 8.68 -33.62 19.54
C SER A 584 7.26 -34.06 19.17
N ASN A 585 6.72 -34.96 19.99
CA ASN A 585 5.44 -35.60 19.82
C ASN A 585 4.30 -34.59 20.02
N TYR A 586 3.68 -34.15 18.93
CA TYR A 586 2.34 -33.56 18.97
C TYR A 586 1.54 -34.13 17.80
N SER A 587 0.33 -34.59 18.13
CA SER A 587 -0.64 -35.24 17.25
C SER A 587 -0.87 -34.47 15.95
N GLU A 588 -0.66 -35.16 14.82
CA GLU A 588 -1.02 -34.70 13.48
C GLU A 588 -2.54 -34.58 13.34
N GLU A 589 -3.08 -33.38 13.52
CA GLU A 589 -4.30 -32.96 12.81
C GLU A 589 -3.86 -32.13 11.60
N GLY A 590 -4.16 -32.63 10.40
CA GLY A 590 -3.73 -32.05 9.14
C GLY A 590 -4.35 -30.68 8.88
N PHE A 591 -3.52 -29.64 8.88
CA PHE A 591 -3.91 -28.30 8.46
C PHE A 591 -3.57 -28.09 6.97
N ILE A 592 -4.62 -28.02 6.15
CA ILE A 592 -4.57 -27.67 4.73
C ILE A 592 -4.15 -26.19 4.61
N PRO A 593 -3.33 -25.78 3.61
CA PRO A 593 -3.13 -24.36 3.32
C PRO A 593 -4.50 -23.73 3.07
N ARG A 594 -4.93 -22.79 3.92
CA ARG A 594 -6.24 -22.16 3.77
C ARG A 594 -6.27 -21.41 2.44
N GLN A 595 -6.91 -22.02 1.43
CA GLN A 595 -7.53 -21.28 0.35
C GLN A 595 -8.36 -20.18 1.00
N PHE A 596 -8.22 -18.94 0.51
CA PHE A 596 -9.06 -17.83 0.92
C PHE A 596 -10.52 -18.31 0.98
N PRO A 597 -11.26 -18.07 2.08
CA PRO A 597 -12.63 -18.54 2.20
C PRO A 597 -13.42 -18.13 0.95
N GLN A 598 -13.89 -19.12 0.18
CA GLN A 598 -14.91 -18.87 -0.83
C GLN A 598 -16.19 -18.56 -0.07
N LEU A 599 -16.33 -17.30 0.34
CA LEU A 599 -17.60 -16.81 0.86
C LEU A 599 -18.62 -16.89 -0.28
N PRO A 600 -19.78 -17.51 -0.07
CA PRO A 600 -20.81 -17.54 -1.09
C PRO A 600 -21.15 -16.09 -1.48
N ILE A 601 -20.89 -15.77 -2.74
CA ILE A 601 -21.28 -14.50 -3.35
C ILE A 601 -22.81 -14.57 -3.45
N HIS A 602 -23.51 -13.89 -2.56
CA HIS A 602 -24.86 -13.46 -2.89
C HIS A 602 -24.69 -12.23 -3.76
N GLU A 603 -24.87 -12.38 -5.07
CA GLU A 603 -25.19 -11.24 -5.94
C GLU A 603 -26.42 -10.57 -5.30
N GLN A 604 -26.21 -9.44 -4.65
CA GLN A 604 -27.29 -8.51 -4.41
C GLN A 604 -27.63 -7.91 -5.77
N ASP A 605 -28.48 -8.63 -6.50
CA ASP A 605 -29.21 -8.10 -7.63
C ASP A 605 -29.99 -6.87 -7.14
N ILE A 606 -29.56 -5.71 -7.62
CA ILE A 606 -30.35 -4.49 -7.57
C ILE A 606 -31.46 -4.69 -8.61
N SER A 607 -32.54 -5.37 -8.22
CA SER A 607 -33.76 -5.48 -9.01
C SER A 607 -34.93 -4.79 -8.31
N MET A 608 -35.53 -3.85 -9.03
CA MET A 608 -36.78 -3.15 -8.70
C MET A 608 -37.93 -4.14 -8.41
N PRO A 609 -38.89 -3.83 -7.53
CA PRO A 609 -39.91 -4.79 -7.11
C PRO A 609 -41.05 -4.89 -8.14
N GLY A 610 -41.37 -6.12 -8.54
CA GLY A 610 -42.53 -6.44 -9.38
C GLY A 610 -42.86 -7.94 -9.44
N SER A 611 -43.85 -8.34 -8.64
CA SER A 611 -44.78 -9.46 -8.84
C SER A 611 -44.38 -10.94 -8.57
N SER A 612 -45.26 -11.56 -7.78
CA SER A 612 -45.77 -12.96 -7.77
C SER A 612 -44.91 -14.14 -7.27
N ASN A 613 -45.28 -14.59 -6.06
CA ASN A 613 -45.44 -15.95 -5.55
C ASN A 613 -44.98 -17.14 -6.42
N TYR A 614 -44.13 -18.00 -5.84
CA TYR A 614 -44.38 -19.46 -5.74
C TYR A 614 -43.62 -20.02 -4.53
N GLY A 615 -44.30 -20.84 -3.73
CA GLY A 615 -43.80 -21.40 -2.47
C GLY A 615 -42.91 -22.62 -2.62
N GLY A 616 -42.04 -22.81 -1.62
CA GLY A 616 -41.25 -24.02 -1.40
C GLY A 616 -40.63 -23.98 0.00
N ASN A 617 -41.01 -24.94 0.85
CA ASN A 617 -40.57 -25.09 2.25
C ASN A 617 -39.03 -25.17 2.39
N PRO A 618 -38.38 -24.45 3.32
CA PRO A 618 -37.00 -24.70 3.67
C PRO A 618 -36.93 -25.80 4.74
N ARG A 619 -36.27 -26.92 4.41
CA ARG A 619 -35.80 -27.88 5.41
C ARG A 619 -34.49 -27.35 6.01
N ASP A 620 -34.42 -27.45 7.33
CA ASP A 620 -33.32 -27.08 8.21
C ASP A 620 -31.95 -27.57 7.71
N VAL A 621 -31.02 -26.61 7.59
CA VAL A 621 -29.58 -26.86 7.74
C VAL A 621 -29.06 -25.77 8.68
N SER A 622 -28.90 -26.15 9.95
CA SER A 622 -28.21 -25.37 10.97
C SER A 622 -26.71 -25.38 10.68
N ASP A 623 -26.18 -24.28 10.11
CA ASP A 623 -24.73 -24.04 10.06
C ASP A 623 -24.38 -22.90 11.02
N SER A 624 -23.84 -23.26 12.19
CA SER A 624 -23.36 -22.36 13.23
C SER A 624 -21.95 -21.86 12.89
N GLY A 625 -21.82 -21.13 11.78
CA GLY A 625 -20.58 -20.45 11.39
C GLY A 625 -20.72 -18.94 11.59
N TYR A 626 -20.02 -18.38 12.58
CA TYR A 626 -19.94 -16.92 12.76
C TYR A 626 -19.48 -16.26 11.45
N LYS A 627 -20.39 -15.55 10.79
CA LYS A 627 -20.15 -14.90 9.51
C LYS A 627 -19.33 -13.63 9.72
N LYS A 628 -18.04 -13.65 9.36
CA LYS A 628 -17.17 -12.48 9.43
C LYS A 628 -17.76 -11.31 8.65
N ILE A 629 -17.72 -10.12 9.24
CA ILE A 629 -18.35 -8.92 8.68
C ILE A 629 -17.33 -8.17 7.82
N ILE A 630 -17.71 -7.85 6.58
CA ILE A 630 -16.88 -7.04 5.68
C ILE A 630 -17.24 -5.57 5.90
N GLN A 631 -16.31 -4.79 6.45
CA GLN A 631 -16.50 -3.36 6.65
C GLN A 631 -16.24 -2.60 5.34
N VAL A 632 -17.33 -2.16 4.71
CA VAL A 632 -17.29 -1.24 3.57
C VAL A 632 -17.34 0.19 4.10
N PRO A 633 -16.40 1.07 3.71
CA PRO A 633 -16.44 2.46 4.14
C PRO A 633 -17.69 3.15 3.56
N ALA A 634 -18.72 3.35 4.39
CA ALA A 634 -19.87 4.17 4.02
C ALA A 634 -19.40 5.61 3.85
N ARG A 635 -19.55 6.16 2.64
CA ARG A 635 -19.38 7.60 2.39
C ARG A 635 -20.77 8.21 2.39
N VAL A 636 -21.16 8.83 3.50
CA VAL A 636 -22.36 9.65 3.52
C VAL A 636 -22.08 10.87 2.64
N GLU A 637 -22.78 10.99 1.52
CA GLU A 637 -22.62 12.14 0.64
C GLU A 637 -23.10 13.41 1.37
N PRO A 638 -22.40 14.56 1.25
CA PRO A 638 -22.87 15.82 1.79
C PRO A 638 -24.29 16.20 1.34
N LYS A 639 -24.70 15.68 0.17
CA LYS A 639 -26.06 15.84 -0.36
C LYS A 639 -27.15 15.31 0.57
N VAL A 640 -26.86 14.30 1.39
CA VAL A 640 -27.83 13.72 2.33
C VAL A 640 -28.14 14.70 3.47
N PHE A 641 -27.13 15.44 3.95
CA PHE A 641 -27.32 16.51 4.94
C PHE A 641 -28.16 17.65 4.37
N PHE A 642 -27.84 18.12 3.16
CA PHE A 642 -28.64 19.15 2.48
C PHE A 642 -30.06 18.68 2.14
N ALA A 643 -30.25 17.38 1.90
CA ALA A 643 -31.58 16.81 1.69
C ALA A 643 -32.40 16.84 2.99
N ASN A 644 -31.79 16.50 4.14
CA ASN A 644 -32.46 16.58 5.45
C ASN A 644 -32.90 18.03 5.77
N GLU A 645 -31.99 18.99 5.59
CA GLU A 645 -32.27 20.42 5.79
C GLU A 645 -33.39 20.91 4.87
N ARG A 646 -33.35 20.55 3.58
CA ARG A 646 -34.42 20.88 2.63
C ARG A 646 -35.77 20.31 3.05
N THR A 647 -35.81 19.06 3.52
CA THR A 647 -37.06 18.47 4.00
C THR A 647 -37.59 19.17 5.24
N PHE A 648 -36.74 19.55 6.19
CA PHE A 648 -37.13 20.30 7.37
C PHE A 648 -37.72 21.68 6.99
N LEU A 649 -37.04 22.42 6.11
CA LEU A 649 -37.53 23.72 5.62
C LEU A 649 -38.87 23.60 4.89
N ALA A 650 -39.09 22.52 4.13
CA ALA A 650 -40.37 22.28 3.46
C ALA A 650 -41.51 22.06 4.46
N TRP A 651 -41.30 21.25 5.49
CA TRP A 651 -42.30 21.01 6.55
C TRP A 651 -42.57 22.26 7.39
N LEU A 652 -41.55 23.05 7.67
CA LEU A 652 -41.67 24.30 8.43
C LEU A 652 -42.35 25.41 7.63
N ASN A 653 -42.11 25.49 6.31
CA ASN A 653 -42.88 26.38 5.44
C ASN A 653 -44.37 25.98 5.41
N PHE A 654 -44.65 24.67 5.33
CA PHE A 654 -46.03 24.17 5.37
C PHE A 654 -46.75 24.50 6.69
N SER A 655 -46.09 24.32 7.84
CA SER A 655 -46.68 24.68 9.13
C SER A 655 -46.89 26.20 9.25
N MET A 656 -45.96 27.03 8.77
CA MET A 656 -46.17 28.48 8.74
C MET A 656 -47.36 28.90 7.89
N LEU A 657 -47.55 28.29 6.71
CA LEU A 657 -48.71 28.56 5.87
C LEU A 657 -50.01 28.19 6.58
N LEU A 658 -50.07 27.00 7.21
CA LEU A 658 -51.24 26.56 7.96
C LEU A 658 -51.53 27.45 9.18
N GLY A 659 -50.48 27.86 9.88
CA GLY A 659 -50.56 28.81 10.99
C GLY A 659 -51.05 30.19 10.56
N SER A 660 -50.61 30.70 9.40
CA SER A 660 -51.07 31.97 8.85
C SER A 660 -52.55 31.92 8.45
N LEU A 661 -53.00 30.82 7.84
CA LEU A 661 -54.41 30.58 7.50
C LEU A 661 -55.27 30.52 8.76
N SER A 662 -54.78 29.80 9.77
CA SER A 662 -55.43 29.68 11.07
C SER A 662 -55.60 31.04 11.77
N LEU A 663 -54.54 31.86 11.78
CA LEU A 663 -54.57 33.20 12.35
C LEU A 663 -55.57 34.12 11.60
N GLY A 664 -55.62 33.99 10.26
CA GLY A 664 -56.60 34.68 9.44
C GLY A 664 -58.04 34.32 9.81
N LEU A 665 -58.33 33.03 10.02
CA LEU A 665 -59.64 32.54 10.44
C LEU A 665 -60.01 32.99 11.87
N LEU A 666 -59.03 33.11 12.77
CA LEU A 666 -59.27 33.58 14.13
C LEU A 666 -59.57 35.09 14.18
N ASN A 667 -58.87 35.88 13.37
CA ASN A 667 -59.03 37.35 13.37
C ASN A 667 -60.24 37.81 12.55
N PHE A 668 -60.51 37.17 11.41
CA PHE A 668 -61.52 37.63 10.44
C PHE A 668 -62.71 36.66 10.27
N GLY A 669 -62.71 35.51 10.93
CA GLY A 669 -63.77 34.52 10.82
C GLY A 669 -64.95 34.76 11.76
N ASP A 670 -66.13 34.32 11.31
CA ASP A 670 -67.35 34.19 12.13
C ASP A 670 -67.12 33.22 13.31
N GLN A 671 -68.08 33.10 14.25
CA GLN A 671 -67.94 32.20 15.41
C GLN A 671 -67.54 30.77 15.02
N ASN A 672 -68.10 30.25 13.93
CA ASN A 672 -67.73 28.95 13.36
C ASN A 672 -66.34 28.93 12.72
N GLY A 673 -65.96 30.03 12.07
CA GLY A 673 -64.61 30.23 11.52
C GLY A 673 -63.54 30.25 12.60
N ARG A 674 -63.85 30.80 13.79
CA ARG A 674 -62.95 30.80 14.94
C ARG A 674 -62.71 29.40 15.50
N TYR A 675 -63.74 28.56 15.61
CA TYR A 675 -63.57 27.15 16.01
C TYR A 675 -62.69 26.38 15.03
N ALA A 676 -62.88 26.59 13.73
CA ALA A 676 -61.99 26.01 12.71
C ALA A 676 -60.56 26.58 12.78
N GLY A 677 -60.41 27.87 13.06
CA GLY A 677 -59.13 28.53 13.32
C GLY A 677 -58.35 27.85 14.44
N VAL A 678 -59.00 27.56 15.58
CA VAL A 678 -58.39 26.82 16.69
C VAL A 678 -58.01 25.37 16.29
N ALA A 679 -58.83 24.69 15.50
CA ALA A 679 -58.46 23.36 15.00
C ALA A 679 -57.19 23.41 14.12
N PHE A 680 -57.09 24.41 13.23
CA PHE A 680 -55.91 24.58 12.38
C PHE A 680 -54.66 25.03 13.15
N THR A 681 -54.76 25.81 14.25
CA THR A 681 -53.59 26.14 15.07
C THR A 681 -53.00 24.87 15.70
N VAL A 682 -53.83 23.98 16.22
CA VAL A 682 -53.39 22.72 16.83
C VAL A 682 -52.67 21.84 15.80
N VAL A 683 -53.26 21.67 14.60
CA VAL A 683 -52.63 20.90 13.51
C VAL A 683 -51.31 21.52 13.07
N SER A 684 -51.23 22.85 13.00
CA SER A 684 -50.00 23.59 12.65
C SER A 684 -48.89 23.37 13.68
N ILE A 685 -49.22 23.43 14.97
CA ILE A 685 -48.26 23.20 16.07
C ILE A 685 -47.78 21.75 16.04
N MET A 686 -48.69 20.77 15.86
CA MET A 686 -48.29 19.35 15.75
C MET A 686 -47.39 19.09 14.55
N ALA A 687 -47.68 19.69 13.39
CA ALA A 687 -46.84 19.58 12.19
C ALA A 687 -45.44 20.18 12.41
N MET A 688 -45.34 21.29 13.14
CA MET A 688 -44.07 21.92 13.49
C MET A 688 -43.23 21.06 14.45
N PHE A 689 -43.84 20.49 15.50
CA PHE A 689 -43.15 19.56 16.39
C PHE A 689 -42.67 18.31 15.66
N TYR A 690 -43.51 17.73 14.81
CA TYR A 690 -43.16 16.57 14.00
C TYR A 690 -41.97 16.85 13.05
N ALA A 691 -41.95 18.02 12.40
CA ALA A 691 -40.84 18.44 11.56
C ALA A 691 -39.50 18.47 12.31
N LEU A 692 -39.50 18.99 13.55
CA LEU A 692 -38.33 19.05 14.42
C LEU A 692 -37.88 17.65 14.86
N SER A 693 -38.82 16.80 15.29
CA SER A 693 -38.52 15.41 15.69
C SER A 693 -37.95 14.60 14.53
N LEU A 694 -38.51 14.74 13.32
CA LEU A 694 -38.02 14.08 12.12
C LEU A 694 -36.62 14.54 11.74
N PHE A 695 -36.33 15.85 11.86
CA PHE A 695 -35.01 16.40 11.57
C PHE A 695 -33.94 15.81 12.50
N HIS A 696 -34.19 15.77 13.81
CA HIS A 696 -33.26 15.18 14.78
C HIS A 696 -33.11 13.67 14.59
N TRP A 697 -34.21 12.95 14.40
CA TRP A 697 -34.16 11.50 14.15
C TRP A 697 -33.34 11.18 12.88
N ARG A 698 -33.53 11.93 11.79
CA ARG A 698 -32.72 11.76 10.58
C ARG A 698 -31.27 12.19 10.79
N ALA A 699 -31.02 13.30 11.50
CA ALA A 699 -29.66 13.77 11.78
C ALA A 699 -28.86 12.72 12.57
N ASP A 700 -29.45 12.13 13.60
CA ASP A 700 -28.84 11.08 14.41
C ASP A 700 -28.58 9.82 13.58
N ARG A 701 -29.54 9.41 12.74
CA ARG A 701 -29.40 8.22 11.87
C ARG A 701 -28.38 8.40 10.76
N ILE A 702 -28.23 9.62 10.24
CA ILE A 702 -27.17 10.00 9.29
C ILE A 702 -25.81 9.99 10.00
N GLY A 703 -25.74 10.50 11.24
CA GLY A 703 -24.53 10.46 12.07
C GLY A 703 -24.05 9.04 12.37
N MET A 704 -24.98 8.10 12.58
CA MET A 704 -24.68 6.68 12.85
C MET A 704 -24.40 5.82 11.60
N GLN A 705 -24.33 6.40 10.40
CA GLN A 705 -24.00 5.71 9.14
C GLN A 705 -24.88 4.47 8.80
N ASN A 706 -26.12 4.41 9.30
CA ASN A 706 -27.02 3.29 8.99
C ASN A 706 -27.58 3.41 7.56
N VAL A 707 -27.29 2.42 6.72
CA VAL A 707 -27.79 2.31 5.33
C VAL A 707 -29.24 1.81 5.36
N GLY A 708 -30.18 2.71 5.58
CA GLY A 708 -31.61 2.40 5.55
C GLY A 708 -32.38 3.41 4.70
N PRO A 709 -33.55 3.05 4.14
CA PRO A 709 -34.42 4.02 3.49
C PRO A 709 -34.88 5.05 4.52
N TYR A 710 -34.51 6.32 4.32
CA TYR A 710 -34.93 7.44 5.17
C TYR A 710 -36.36 7.91 4.86
N ASP A 711 -37.13 7.12 4.11
CA ASP A 711 -38.50 7.46 3.70
C ASP A 711 -39.45 7.40 4.90
N ASP A 712 -40.14 8.52 5.13
CA ASP A 712 -41.22 8.59 6.10
C ASP A 712 -42.57 8.46 5.37
N ARG A 713 -43.22 7.31 5.54
CA ARG A 713 -44.54 7.01 4.98
C ARG A 713 -45.70 7.36 5.93
N LEU A 714 -45.41 7.63 7.20
CA LEU A 714 -46.42 7.80 8.26
C LEU A 714 -46.73 9.28 8.52
N GLY A 715 -45.76 10.18 8.37
CA GLY A 715 -45.97 11.61 8.60
C GLY A 715 -47.02 12.25 7.68
N PRO A 716 -46.87 12.15 6.35
CA PRO A 716 -47.81 12.75 5.41
C PRO A 716 -49.24 12.19 5.56
N THR A 717 -49.37 10.90 5.86
CA THR A 717 -50.69 10.25 6.01
C THR A 717 -51.41 10.75 7.26
N LEU A 718 -50.71 10.86 8.40
CA LEU A 718 -51.26 11.43 9.63
C LEU A 718 -51.67 12.89 9.45
N LEU A 719 -50.87 13.69 8.74
CA LEU A 719 -51.19 15.09 8.49
C LEU A 719 -52.42 15.26 7.60
N VAL A 720 -52.58 14.43 6.57
CA VAL A 720 -53.78 14.44 5.70
C VAL A 720 -55.02 14.05 6.49
N ILE A 721 -54.93 13.04 7.37
CA ILE A 721 -56.05 12.64 8.25
C ILE A 721 -56.42 13.79 9.20
N ALA A 722 -55.43 14.44 9.82
CA ALA A 722 -55.67 15.55 10.74
C ALA A 722 -56.32 16.76 10.04
N LEU A 723 -55.88 17.11 8.83
CA LEU A 723 -56.50 18.15 8.00
C LEU A 723 -57.92 17.77 7.58
N PHE A 724 -58.14 16.51 7.19
CA PHE A 724 -59.46 16.03 6.81
C PHE A 724 -60.44 16.14 7.99
N CYS A 725 -60.01 15.79 9.20
CA CYS A 725 -60.81 15.97 10.42
C CYS A 725 -61.10 17.45 10.70
N ALA A 726 -60.11 18.33 10.58
CA ALA A 726 -60.28 19.78 10.80
C ALA A 726 -61.27 20.41 9.79
N ILE A 727 -61.18 20.01 8.52
CA ILE A 727 -62.11 20.46 7.47
C ILE A 727 -63.50 19.88 7.70
N SER A 728 -63.62 18.61 8.06
CA SER A 728 -64.90 17.96 8.33
C SER A 728 -65.61 18.59 9.53
N LEU A 729 -64.88 18.97 10.58
CA LEU A 729 -65.40 19.74 11.71
C LEU A 729 -65.95 21.10 11.27
N ASN A 730 -65.23 21.81 10.40
CA ASN A 730 -65.71 23.09 9.85
C ASN A 730 -67.04 22.89 9.09
N PHE A 731 -67.12 21.89 8.21
CA PHE A 731 -68.36 21.57 7.50
C PHE A 731 -69.49 21.17 8.45
N TYR A 732 -69.20 20.36 9.47
CA TYR A 732 -70.18 19.95 10.47
C TYR A 732 -70.79 21.13 11.22
N PHE A 733 -69.95 22.04 11.72
CA PHE A 733 -70.45 23.25 12.41
C PHE A 733 -71.25 24.16 11.48
N LYS A 734 -70.84 24.28 10.21
CA LYS A 734 -71.56 25.07 9.22
C LYS A 734 -72.90 24.46 8.82
N PHE A 735 -73.03 23.14 8.82
CA PHE A 735 -74.28 22.43 8.51
C PHE A 735 -75.23 22.40 9.72
N SER A 736 -74.69 22.33 10.93
CA SER A 736 -75.47 22.41 12.18
C SER A 736 -76.17 23.76 12.33
N ASP A 737 -75.49 24.85 11.94
CA ASP A 737 -76.07 26.21 11.95
C ASP A 737 -77.15 26.43 10.88
N TYR A 738 -77.22 25.59 9.84
CA TYR A 738 -78.24 25.68 8.79
C TYR A 738 -79.55 24.94 9.14
N LYS A 739 -79.54 24.12 10.20
CA LYS A 739 -80.69 23.33 10.67
C LYS A 739 -81.40 23.91 11.89
N MET A 740 -80.88 24.99 12.48
CA MET A 740 -81.64 25.92 13.34
C MET A 740 -82.11 27.11 12.51
#